data_AF-A0A353PHQ0-F1
#
_entry.id   AF-A0A353PHQ0-F1
#
_cell.length_a   1.000
_cell.length_b   1.000
_cell.length_c   1.000
_cell.angle_alpha   90.00
_cell.angle_beta   90.00
_cell.angle_gamma   90.00
#
_symmetry.space_group_name_H-M   'P 1'
#
loop_
_entity.id
_entity.type
_entity.pdbx_description
1 polymer ?
#
loop_
_entity_poly.entity_id
_entity_poly.type
_entity_poly.pdbx_seq_one_letter_code
_entity_poly.pdbx_strand_id
1 'polypeptide(L)'
;MVGSGCANGDVFEAAMNKGDEELKKAIEYYDYIEVQPPQVYKHLKDGLGAYADEIIEAVITKIIRLAKEQNKIVIASGDVHYLEKKDVLYREIYIRTPLVGGGIHELSKYDVMPEQYFLTTEEMMKSMSFLGKELAYEVVVKNTQYLNSQIEKIQAFSNQLYSLPDDAFKDLLGIQSISDEVKRLVYDKMIYLYGQTPHQIVTDRVSRELKNIIDNEFAPNYYISHLLVKKSLDDGYLVGSRGSVGSSLAATLLDITEVNPLKPHYRCPNGDFTVFHLTDEEIHHYGITKEQKDFQPFMKGIQSGYDLPSKKCPICGKELLKDGHDIPFETFLGFDGDKIPDIDLNFSGDYQAIAHSYVRELIGEDHSFRAGTIQTVAERNAYGYVKGYLEDKHIEARSAQIERLARKIEGVKRSTGQHPGGIVVVPKSKSIFDVTPIQFPADDPTSDWKTTHFDYHSFEANLLKLDILGHDDPTMIKFLMDYVSLNPTEFPFKRAQDIPLDDTKVYELFCGTEIINVQPHEIMSDVASYAIPEFGTPFTRQMLVDTKPKTFAGLVKISGLSHGTDVWLKNAQALVSGKTDFGKIPFNDIIACRDDIMVQLSDLGLQPLKAFEIMEFVRKGKPSKDKAKWLDYEQEMRKNNVPEWYIWSASQIKYMFPKAHATAYVIMAMRIAWFKVYKPLLFYSGFFSKRAVQFDYEIMVAGANAIRNKLTTLNESSFNLKVKDENLIVTLGVALEMTKRGYNFLPIDINRSDATTFTMEDKGLRMPFSAIDGLGASVAYDIISKRTEKPFTTREDVKERTKINKTVFEKLEQFGAFKDLNVENSVIEAGLFAL
;
A
#
# COMPACT_ATOMS: atom_id res chain seq x y z
N MET A 1 2.08 -37.67 -15.37
CA MET A 1 3.47 -37.91 -15.80
C MET A 1 4.39 -37.54 -14.66
N VAL A 2 5.06 -38.53 -14.08
CA VAL A 2 6.01 -38.40 -12.97
C VAL A 2 7.39 -38.85 -13.45
N GLY A 3 8.39 -37.97 -13.34
CA GLY A 3 9.79 -38.24 -13.69
C GLY A 3 10.62 -38.64 -12.48
N SER A 4 11.69 -39.41 -12.70
CA SER A 4 12.56 -39.89 -11.61
C SER A 4 13.45 -38.82 -10.97
N GLY A 5 13.53 -37.61 -11.54
CA GLY A 5 14.24 -36.48 -10.96
C GLY A 5 15.75 -36.50 -11.14
N CYS A 6 16.47 -35.88 -10.19
CA CYS A 6 17.90 -35.60 -10.29
C CYS A 6 18.76 -36.50 -9.38
N ALA A 7 19.97 -36.04 -9.02
CA ALA A 7 20.87 -36.75 -8.12
C ALA A 7 20.26 -37.08 -6.74
N ASN A 8 19.26 -36.30 -6.31
CA ASN A 8 18.52 -36.52 -5.05
C ASN A 8 17.31 -37.46 -5.21
N GLY A 9 17.05 -37.96 -6.43
CA GLY A 9 15.99 -38.91 -6.72
C GLY A 9 16.35 -40.32 -6.25
N ASP A 10 15.33 -41.11 -5.91
CA ASP A 10 15.49 -42.48 -5.41
C ASP A 10 16.10 -43.44 -6.45
N VAL A 11 15.85 -43.21 -7.75
CA VAL A 11 16.44 -43.98 -8.86
C VAL A 11 17.95 -43.76 -8.94
N PHE A 12 18.41 -42.50 -8.87
CA PHE A 12 19.83 -42.21 -8.90
C PHE A 12 20.52 -42.75 -7.64
N GLU A 13 19.89 -42.55 -6.48
CA GLU A 13 20.41 -43.05 -5.20
C GLU A 13 20.46 -44.59 -5.14
N ALA A 14 19.43 -45.27 -5.65
CA ALA A 14 19.44 -46.73 -5.76
C ALA A 14 20.50 -47.22 -6.76
N ALA A 15 20.72 -46.49 -7.86
CA ALA A 15 21.74 -46.85 -8.83
C ALA A 15 23.16 -46.72 -8.28
N MET A 16 23.41 -45.70 -7.45
CA MET A 16 24.70 -45.42 -6.83
C MET A 16 24.98 -46.34 -5.65
N ASN A 17 24.01 -46.52 -4.74
CA ASN A 17 24.24 -47.10 -3.42
C ASN A 17 23.51 -48.42 -3.15
N LYS A 18 22.66 -48.90 -4.06
CA LYS A 18 21.85 -50.13 -3.90
C LYS A 18 22.03 -51.12 -5.07
N GLY A 19 21.37 -52.28 -4.97
CA GLY A 19 21.39 -53.34 -5.97
C GLY A 19 20.42 -53.12 -7.13
N ASP A 20 20.56 -53.95 -8.17
CA ASP A 20 19.75 -53.88 -9.39
C ASP A 20 18.26 -54.13 -9.12
N GLU A 21 17.92 -54.98 -8.15
CA GLU A 21 16.53 -55.26 -7.76
C GLU A 21 15.86 -54.04 -7.11
N GLU A 22 16.56 -53.34 -6.21
CA GLU A 22 16.02 -52.11 -5.63
C GLU A 22 15.88 -50.99 -6.66
N LEU A 23 16.83 -50.89 -7.60
CA LEU A 23 16.75 -49.94 -8.70
C LEU A 23 15.57 -50.23 -9.63
N LYS A 24 15.35 -51.49 -10.03
CA LYS A 24 14.19 -51.91 -10.82
C LYS A 24 12.88 -51.58 -10.12
N LYS A 25 12.82 -51.77 -8.80
CA LYS A 25 11.65 -51.42 -7.99
C LYS A 25 11.40 -49.91 -7.95
N ALA A 26 12.45 -49.09 -7.84
CA ALA A 26 12.32 -47.63 -7.89
C ALA A 26 11.82 -47.16 -9.27
N ILE A 27 12.41 -47.67 -10.36
CA ILE A 27 12.04 -47.32 -11.74
C ILE A 27 10.58 -47.65 -12.06
N GLU A 28 10.03 -48.72 -11.48
CA GLU A 28 8.65 -49.17 -11.75
C GLU A 28 7.60 -48.07 -11.50
N TYR A 29 7.80 -47.24 -10.48
CA TYR A 29 6.87 -46.18 -10.07
C TYR A 29 6.74 -45.04 -11.10
N TYR A 30 7.79 -44.75 -11.86
CA TYR A 30 7.86 -43.54 -12.70
C TYR A 30 7.31 -43.76 -14.11
N ASP A 31 6.71 -42.71 -14.70
CA ASP A 31 6.23 -42.75 -16.09
C ASP A 31 7.40 -42.67 -17.09
N TYR A 32 8.43 -41.90 -16.72
CA TYR A 32 9.67 -41.76 -17.46
C TYR A 32 10.86 -41.59 -16.51
N ILE A 33 12.04 -41.95 -16.99
CA ILE A 33 13.28 -41.90 -16.23
C ILE A 33 14.16 -40.78 -16.77
N GLU A 34 14.74 -40.02 -15.85
CA GLU A 34 15.63 -38.91 -16.13
C GLU A 34 17.08 -39.33 -15.86
N VAL A 35 17.96 -38.90 -16.76
CA VAL A 35 19.41 -38.91 -16.56
C VAL A 35 19.95 -37.53 -16.88
N GLN A 36 20.88 -37.03 -16.07
CA GLN A 36 21.54 -35.74 -16.32
C GLN A 36 22.92 -35.94 -16.94
N PRO A 37 23.46 -34.95 -17.68
CA PRO A 37 24.81 -35.08 -18.24
C PRO A 37 25.85 -35.14 -17.11
N PRO A 38 27.00 -35.83 -17.28
CA PRO A 38 27.98 -36.07 -16.21
C PRO A 38 28.42 -34.80 -15.46
N GLN A 39 28.44 -33.65 -16.15
CA GLN A 39 28.81 -32.36 -15.57
C GLN A 39 27.86 -31.84 -14.47
N VAL A 40 26.61 -32.31 -14.42
CA VAL A 40 25.65 -31.97 -13.35
C VAL A 40 26.02 -32.67 -12.04
N TYR A 41 26.72 -33.79 -12.09
CA TYR A 41 27.15 -34.55 -10.91
C TYR A 41 28.56 -34.15 -10.41
N LYS A 42 29.14 -33.07 -10.93
CA LYS A 42 30.50 -32.62 -10.58
C LYS A 42 30.76 -32.49 -9.08
N HIS A 43 29.77 -32.03 -8.32
CA HIS A 43 29.84 -31.88 -6.88
C HIS A 43 30.05 -33.21 -6.12
N LEU A 44 29.74 -34.35 -6.73
CA LEU A 44 29.95 -35.68 -6.13
C LEU A 44 31.36 -36.24 -6.37
N LYS A 45 32.13 -35.66 -7.29
CA LYS A 45 33.43 -36.22 -7.71
C LYS A 45 34.42 -36.36 -6.57
N ASP A 46 34.47 -35.39 -5.66
CA ASP A 46 35.40 -35.40 -4.53
C ASP A 46 35.17 -36.61 -3.61
N GLY A 47 33.92 -37.08 -3.49
CA GLY A 47 33.57 -38.28 -2.72
C GLY A 47 33.81 -39.60 -3.45
N LEU A 48 33.90 -39.59 -4.78
CA LEU A 48 34.03 -40.78 -5.63
C LEU A 48 35.49 -41.11 -6.00
N GLY A 49 36.43 -40.20 -5.76
CA GLY A 49 37.85 -40.42 -5.96
C GLY A 49 38.29 -40.36 -7.44
N ALA A 50 39.42 -41.00 -7.75
CA ALA A 50 40.10 -40.85 -9.05
C ALA A 50 39.31 -41.37 -10.28
N TYR A 51 38.30 -42.21 -10.07
CA TYR A 51 37.46 -42.80 -11.13
C TYR A 51 36.04 -42.23 -11.16
N ALA A 52 35.86 -41.02 -10.63
CA ALA A 52 34.54 -40.43 -10.46
C ALA A 52 33.76 -40.30 -11.77
N ASP A 53 34.43 -39.91 -12.86
CA ASP A 53 33.80 -39.74 -14.17
C ASP A 53 33.30 -41.08 -14.73
N GLU A 54 34.12 -42.12 -14.65
CA GLU A 54 33.75 -43.48 -15.09
C GLU A 54 32.62 -44.07 -14.24
N ILE A 55 32.61 -43.80 -12.93
CA ILE A 55 31.53 -44.24 -12.02
C ILE A 55 30.22 -43.55 -12.40
N ILE A 56 30.23 -42.23 -12.62
CA ILE A 56 29.03 -41.47 -13.02
C ILE A 56 28.49 -41.98 -14.37
N GLU A 57 29.36 -42.16 -15.36
CA GLU A 57 28.96 -42.71 -16.67
C GLU A 57 28.40 -44.13 -16.56
N ALA A 58 29.00 -44.98 -15.72
CA ALA A 58 28.52 -46.32 -15.45
C ALA A 58 27.15 -46.33 -14.76
N VAL A 59 26.92 -45.43 -13.79
CA VAL A 59 25.63 -45.27 -13.11
C VAL A 59 24.54 -44.82 -14.08
N ILE A 60 24.81 -43.82 -14.92
CA ILE A 60 23.87 -43.36 -15.96
C ILE A 60 23.54 -44.52 -16.92
N THR A 61 24.55 -45.25 -17.37
CA THR A 61 24.38 -46.41 -18.26
C THR A 61 23.55 -47.51 -17.60
N LYS A 62 23.78 -47.79 -16.32
CA LYS A 62 23.03 -48.76 -15.51
C LYS A 62 21.55 -48.38 -15.45
N ILE A 63 21.24 -47.11 -15.15
CA ILE A 63 19.87 -46.58 -15.11
C ILE A 63 19.19 -46.78 -16.47
N ILE A 64 19.83 -46.36 -17.57
CA ILE A 64 19.26 -46.48 -18.92
C ILE A 64 18.97 -47.94 -19.27
N ARG A 65 19.92 -48.85 -18.98
CA ARG A 65 19.76 -50.29 -19.27
C ARG A 65 18.54 -50.87 -18.56
N LEU A 66 18.45 -50.69 -17.23
CA LEU A 66 17.36 -51.29 -16.44
C LEU A 66 16.02 -50.63 -16.74
N ALA A 67 15.99 -49.33 -17.03
CA ALA A 67 14.78 -48.64 -17.48
C ALA A 67 14.27 -49.20 -18.82
N LYS A 68 15.16 -49.47 -19.78
CA LYS A 68 14.78 -50.09 -21.06
C LYS A 68 14.31 -51.54 -20.88
N GLU A 69 14.89 -52.32 -19.97
CA GLU A 69 14.37 -53.67 -19.62
C GLU A 69 12.91 -53.62 -19.14
N GLN A 70 12.51 -52.54 -18.46
CA GLN A 70 11.15 -52.32 -17.97
C GLN A 70 10.28 -51.51 -18.95
N ASN A 71 10.74 -51.31 -20.19
CA ASN A 71 10.06 -50.53 -21.23
C ASN A 71 9.70 -49.08 -20.80
N LYS A 72 10.49 -48.47 -19.91
CA LYS A 72 10.34 -47.08 -19.51
C LYS A 72 11.02 -46.15 -20.51
N ILE A 73 10.42 -44.98 -20.74
CA ILE A 73 11.02 -43.92 -21.55
C ILE A 73 12.15 -43.30 -20.75
N VAL A 74 13.33 -43.13 -21.37
CA VAL A 74 14.47 -42.47 -20.73
C VAL A 74 14.79 -41.17 -21.45
N ILE A 75 14.88 -40.06 -20.72
CA ILE A 75 15.22 -38.74 -21.26
C ILE A 75 16.50 -38.19 -20.62
N ALA A 76 17.26 -37.43 -21.40
CA ALA A 76 18.35 -36.61 -20.88
C ALA A 76 17.81 -35.22 -20.47
N SER A 77 17.78 -34.92 -19.17
CA SER A 77 17.38 -33.61 -18.65
C SER A 77 18.61 -32.79 -18.21
N GLY A 78 18.54 -31.47 -18.35
CA GLY A 78 19.67 -30.58 -18.02
C GLY A 78 19.71 -30.10 -16.57
N ASP A 79 18.62 -30.29 -15.82
CA ASP A 79 18.40 -29.73 -14.48
C ASP A 79 18.84 -28.24 -14.39
N VAL A 80 18.33 -27.45 -15.34
CA VAL A 80 18.81 -26.10 -15.64
C VAL A 80 18.45 -25.11 -14.54
N HIS A 81 19.43 -24.36 -14.06
CA HIS A 81 19.26 -23.33 -13.02
C HIS A 81 19.75 -21.94 -13.46
N TYR A 82 20.44 -21.83 -14.60
CA TYR A 82 20.94 -20.57 -15.15
C TYR A 82 21.14 -20.69 -16.68
N LEU A 83 21.25 -19.55 -17.37
CA LEU A 83 21.24 -19.53 -18.83
C LEU A 83 22.60 -19.91 -19.43
N GLU A 84 23.66 -19.19 -19.07
CA GLU A 84 24.99 -19.40 -19.63
C GLU A 84 25.94 -20.04 -18.62
N LYS A 85 26.95 -20.78 -19.10
CA LYS A 85 27.96 -21.41 -18.23
C LYS A 85 28.60 -20.46 -17.21
N LYS A 86 28.84 -19.20 -17.59
CA LYS A 86 29.45 -18.16 -16.72
C LYS A 86 28.55 -17.70 -15.57
N ASP A 87 27.26 -17.97 -15.64
CA ASP A 87 26.26 -17.51 -14.67
C ASP A 87 26.24 -18.37 -13.38
N VAL A 88 27.04 -19.45 -13.35
CA VAL A 88 27.25 -20.30 -12.15
C VAL A 88 27.66 -19.47 -10.94
N LEU A 89 28.42 -18.40 -11.15
CA LEU A 89 28.86 -17.47 -10.09
C LEU A 89 27.66 -16.85 -9.34
N TYR A 90 26.59 -16.49 -10.05
CA TYR A 90 25.41 -15.88 -9.45
C TYR A 90 24.68 -16.86 -8.54
N ARG A 91 24.62 -18.13 -8.94
CA ARG A 91 24.05 -19.19 -8.11
C ARG A 91 24.92 -19.52 -6.90
N GLU A 92 26.24 -19.50 -7.04
CA GLU A 92 27.16 -19.75 -5.92
C GLU A 92 26.98 -18.71 -4.80
N ILE A 93 26.76 -17.44 -5.17
CA ILE A 93 26.44 -16.38 -4.20
C ILE A 93 25.19 -16.76 -3.39
N TYR A 94 24.14 -17.27 -4.04
CA TYR A 94 22.92 -17.71 -3.36
C TYR A 94 23.11 -18.96 -2.50
N ILE A 95 23.88 -19.94 -2.97
CA ILE A 95 24.16 -21.17 -2.23
C ILE A 95 24.86 -20.87 -0.90
N ARG A 96 25.73 -19.84 -0.88
CA ARG A 96 26.50 -19.45 0.32
C ARG A 96 25.81 -18.38 1.17
N THR A 97 24.66 -17.88 0.76
CA THR A 97 23.88 -16.91 1.52
C THR A 97 22.96 -17.63 2.52
N PRO A 98 22.86 -17.18 3.78
CA PRO A 98 21.89 -17.73 4.73
C PRO A 98 20.45 -17.66 4.23
N LEU A 99 19.72 -18.77 4.34
CA LEU A 99 18.33 -18.88 3.92
C LEU A 99 17.40 -18.17 4.92
N VAL A 100 16.26 -17.68 4.42
CA VAL A 100 15.19 -17.18 5.28
C VAL A 100 14.58 -18.38 6.01
N GLY A 101 14.53 -18.32 7.35
CA GLY A 101 14.13 -19.47 8.20
C GLY A 101 15.31 -20.24 8.79
N GLY A 102 16.55 -19.91 8.41
CA GLY A 102 17.78 -20.47 8.98
C GLY A 102 18.45 -21.52 8.09
N GLY A 103 19.74 -21.73 8.33
CA GLY A 103 20.57 -22.65 7.54
C GLY A 103 21.18 -22.03 6.28
N ILE A 104 21.97 -22.84 5.58
CA ILE A 104 22.62 -22.52 4.30
C ILE A 104 22.29 -23.68 3.35
N HIS A 105 22.25 -23.41 2.06
CA HIS A 105 21.99 -24.43 1.05
C HIS A 105 22.98 -25.61 1.18
N GLU A 106 22.52 -26.85 1.04
CA GLU A 106 23.36 -28.05 1.26
C GLU A 106 24.59 -28.09 0.36
N LEU A 107 24.46 -27.60 -0.89
CA LEU A 107 25.58 -27.48 -1.82
C LEU A 107 26.74 -26.60 -1.31
N SER A 108 26.54 -25.75 -0.29
CA SER A 108 27.61 -24.92 0.28
C SER A 108 28.77 -25.72 0.86
N LYS A 109 28.54 -27.00 1.19
CA LYS A 109 29.56 -27.94 1.69
C LYS A 109 30.55 -28.41 0.62
N TYR A 110 30.23 -28.23 -0.66
CA TYR A 110 31.10 -28.61 -1.77
C TYR A 110 31.89 -27.41 -2.28
N ASP A 111 33.13 -27.65 -2.71
CA ASP A 111 33.95 -26.61 -3.35
C ASP A 111 33.63 -26.45 -4.84
N VAL A 112 33.23 -27.55 -5.49
CA VAL A 112 32.86 -27.58 -6.90
C VAL A 112 31.34 -27.66 -7.05
N MET A 113 30.76 -26.66 -7.73
CA MET A 113 29.32 -26.60 -8.00
C MET A 113 28.93 -27.45 -9.22
N PRO A 114 27.69 -27.98 -9.26
CA PRO A 114 27.16 -28.66 -10.46
C PRO A 114 27.05 -27.68 -11.64
N GLU A 115 27.41 -28.12 -12.86
CA GLU A 115 27.28 -27.30 -14.08
C GLU A 115 25.89 -27.46 -14.71
N GLN A 116 24.97 -26.57 -14.34
CA GLN A 116 23.52 -26.62 -14.65
C GLN A 116 23.05 -25.42 -15.49
N TYR A 117 23.78 -25.11 -16.57
CA TYR A 117 23.36 -24.10 -17.55
C TYR A 117 22.47 -24.70 -18.64
N PHE A 118 21.79 -23.84 -19.41
CA PHE A 118 20.95 -24.31 -20.51
C PHE A 118 21.81 -24.81 -21.68
N LEU A 119 22.01 -26.14 -21.73
CA LEU A 119 22.73 -26.80 -22.81
C LEU A 119 21.93 -26.76 -24.11
N THR A 120 22.63 -26.44 -25.20
CA THR A 120 22.11 -26.71 -26.55
C THR A 120 22.03 -28.21 -26.81
N THR A 121 21.21 -28.63 -27.77
CA THR A 121 21.11 -30.05 -28.16
C THR A 121 22.46 -30.63 -28.55
N GLU A 122 23.31 -29.87 -29.23
CA GLU A 122 24.67 -30.30 -29.62
C GLU A 122 25.58 -30.53 -28.41
N GLU A 123 25.56 -29.61 -27.44
CA GLU A 123 26.33 -29.75 -26.20
C GLU A 123 25.81 -30.92 -25.35
N MET A 124 24.50 -31.14 -25.29
CA MET A 124 23.91 -32.29 -24.61
C MET A 124 24.31 -33.61 -25.29
N MET A 125 24.24 -33.68 -26.63
CA MET A 125 24.70 -34.84 -27.42
C MET A 125 26.18 -35.14 -27.19
N LYS A 126 27.01 -34.09 -27.13
CA LYS A 126 28.44 -34.23 -26.82
C LYS A 126 28.67 -34.76 -25.40
N SER A 127 27.93 -34.23 -24.43
CA SER A 127 28.03 -34.64 -23.02
C SER A 127 27.57 -36.08 -22.78
N MET A 128 26.68 -36.60 -23.64
CA MET A 128 26.16 -37.96 -23.59
C MET A 128 26.87 -38.93 -24.56
N SER A 129 27.99 -38.52 -25.16
CA SER A 129 28.65 -39.30 -26.22
C SER A 129 29.18 -40.68 -25.78
N PHE A 130 29.44 -40.87 -24.48
CA PHE A 130 29.85 -42.16 -23.89
C PHE A 130 28.80 -43.28 -24.06
N LEU A 131 27.53 -42.92 -24.28
CA LEU A 131 26.44 -43.87 -24.55
C LEU A 131 26.46 -44.42 -25.99
N GLY A 132 27.28 -43.85 -26.87
CA GLY A 132 27.25 -44.10 -28.30
C GLY A 132 26.18 -43.26 -29.02
N LYS A 133 26.40 -43.05 -30.33
CA LYS A 133 25.64 -42.08 -31.14
C LYS A 133 24.13 -42.35 -31.16
N GLU A 134 23.72 -43.61 -31.28
CA GLU A 134 22.31 -43.99 -31.39
C GLU A 134 21.56 -43.79 -30.08
N LEU A 135 22.10 -44.33 -28.97
CA LEU A 135 21.48 -44.22 -27.66
C LEU A 135 21.47 -42.78 -27.15
N ALA A 136 22.55 -42.02 -27.38
CA ALA A 136 22.58 -40.59 -27.07
C ALA A 136 21.49 -39.83 -27.84
N TYR A 137 21.33 -40.07 -29.14
CA TYR A 137 20.28 -39.42 -29.94
C TYR A 137 18.88 -39.82 -29.48
N GLU A 138 18.69 -41.08 -29.10
CA GLU A 138 17.44 -41.59 -28.56
C GLU A 138 17.02 -40.84 -27.29
N VAL A 139 17.90 -40.76 -26.28
CA VAL A 139 17.54 -40.16 -24.98
C VAL A 139 17.54 -38.62 -25.00
N VAL A 140 18.38 -37.99 -25.83
CA VAL A 140 18.49 -36.51 -25.89
C VAL A 140 17.45 -35.87 -26.79
N VAL A 141 17.11 -36.50 -27.93
CA VAL A 141 16.26 -35.89 -28.96
C VAL A 141 14.96 -36.64 -29.14
N LYS A 142 15.02 -37.94 -29.42
CA LYS A 142 13.83 -38.70 -29.81
C LYS A 142 12.83 -38.83 -28.65
N ASN A 143 13.31 -39.23 -27.47
CA ASN A 143 12.47 -39.47 -26.31
C ASN A 143 11.98 -38.17 -25.68
N THR A 144 12.78 -37.10 -25.68
CA THR A 144 12.36 -35.77 -25.20
C THR A 144 11.28 -35.16 -26.09
N GLN A 145 11.42 -35.25 -27.42
CA GLN A 145 10.38 -34.84 -28.37
C GLN A 145 9.12 -35.70 -28.24
N TYR A 146 9.28 -37.01 -28.09
CA TYR A 146 8.16 -37.92 -27.89
C TYR A 146 7.39 -37.58 -26.60
N LEU A 147 8.08 -37.40 -25.48
CA LEU A 147 7.46 -37.00 -24.21
C LEU A 147 6.72 -35.66 -24.35
N ASN A 148 7.34 -34.67 -24.99
CA ASN A 148 6.70 -33.38 -25.23
C ASN A 148 5.45 -33.49 -26.12
N SER A 149 5.42 -34.45 -27.06
CA SER A 149 4.23 -34.70 -27.89
C SER A 149 3.04 -35.28 -27.13
N GLN A 150 3.28 -35.85 -25.93
CA GLN A 150 2.22 -36.34 -25.04
C GLN A 150 1.63 -35.22 -24.16
N ILE A 151 2.21 -34.01 -24.18
CA ILE A 151 1.79 -32.88 -23.36
C ILE A 151 0.86 -31.98 -24.17
N GLU A 152 -0.37 -31.84 -23.71
CA GLU A 152 -1.31 -30.88 -24.26
C GLU A 152 -0.90 -29.44 -23.92
N LYS A 153 -1.24 -28.48 -24.79
CA LYS A 153 -1.05 -27.06 -24.48
C LYS A 153 -2.08 -26.64 -23.44
N ILE A 154 -1.62 -26.27 -22.25
CA ILE A 154 -2.48 -25.80 -21.16
C ILE A 154 -2.43 -24.28 -21.10
N GLN A 155 -3.60 -23.64 -21.09
CA GLN A 155 -3.72 -22.21 -20.80
C GLN A 155 -3.69 -22.02 -19.28
N ALA A 156 -2.65 -21.34 -18.77
CA ALA A 156 -2.44 -21.17 -17.34
C ALA A 156 -3.49 -20.27 -16.66
N PHE A 157 -3.98 -19.24 -17.37
CA PHE A 157 -4.99 -18.31 -16.88
C PHE A 157 -6.11 -18.18 -17.90
N SER A 158 -7.36 -18.34 -17.48
CA SER A 158 -8.50 -18.10 -18.36
C SER A 158 -8.61 -16.60 -18.69
N ASN A 159 -9.36 -16.25 -19.75
CA ASN A 159 -9.66 -14.85 -20.04
C ASN A 159 -10.98 -14.38 -19.41
N GLN A 160 -11.61 -15.23 -18.58
CA GLN A 160 -12.92 -14.96 -18.00
C GLN A 160 -12.77 -14.44 -16.57
N LEU A 161 -13.55 -13.41 -16.25
CA LEU A 161 -13.78 -12.95 -14.89
C LEU A 161 -14.82 -13.85 -14.21
N TYR A 162 -14.47 -14.37 -13.04
CA TYR A 162 -15.38 -15.13 -12.18
C TYR A 162 -15.94 -14.19 -11.10
N SER A 163 -17.08 -13.56 -11.41
CA SER A 163 -17.81 -12.69 -10.48
C SER A 163 -18.72 -13.50 -9.55
N LEU A 164 -19.13 -12.90 -8.43
CA LEU A 164 -20.15 -13.48 -7.56
C LEU A 164 -21.50 -13.48 -8.29
N PRO A 165 -22.29 -14.57 -8.20
CA PRO A 165 -23.62 -14.57 -8.79
C PRO A 165 -24.51 -13.53 -8.11
N ASP A 166 -25.48 -13.00 -8.85
CA ASP A 166 -26.34 -11.92 -8.39
C ASP A 166 -27.21 -12.29 -7.18
N ASP A 167 -27.42 -13.58 -6.93
CA ASP A 167 -28.17 -14.12 -5.78
C ASP A 167 -27.28 -14.62 -4.64
N ALA A 168 -25.97 -14.31 -4.65
CA ALA A 168 -24.99 -14.85 -3.69
C ALA A 168 -25.36 -14.62 -2.20
N PHE A 169 -26.13 -13.57 -1.91
CA PHE A 169 -26.56 -13.21 -0.56
C PHE A 169 -28.02 -13.55 -0.24
N LYS A 170 -28.67 -14.37 -1.07
CA LYS A 170 -30.06 -14.78 -0.86
C LYS A 170 -30.28 -15.49 0.47
N ASP A 171 -29.46 -16.50 0.76
CA ASP A 171 -29.62 -17.30 1.99
C ASP A 171 -29.04 -16.59 3.23
N LEU A 172 -28.01 -15.76 3.04
CA LEU A 172 -27.30 -15.11 4.14
C LEU A 172 -27.99 -13.81 4.61
N LEU A 173 -28.41 -12.97 3.67
CA LEU A 173 -28.94 -11.62 3.94
C LEU A 173 -30.39 -11.44 3.46
N GLY A 174 -31.00 -12.47 2.85
CA GLY A 174 -32.36 -12.39 2.30
C GLY A 174 -32.47 -11.65 0.97
N ILE A 175 -31.35 -11.35 0.32
CA ILE A 175 -31.28 -10.48 -0.87
C ILE A 175 -31.45 -11.33 -2.12
N GLN A 176 -32.55 -11.13 -2.84
CA GLN A 176 -32.85 -11.92 -4.05
C GLN A 176 -31.95 -11.56 -5.23
N SER A 177 -31.60 -10.28 -5.37
CA SER A 177 -30.73 -9.76 -6.44
C SER A 177 -29.88 -8.63 -5.86
N ILE A 178 -28.56 -8.78 -5.93
CA ILE A 178 -27.59 -7.76 -5.53
C ILE A 178 -27.73 -6.53 -6.41
N SER A 179 -27.89 -6.72 -7.72
CA SER A 179 -28.03 -5.64 -8.69
C SER A 179 -29.26 -4.76 -8.42
N ASP A 180 -30.40 -5.38 -8.11
CA ASP A 180 -31.62 -4.64 -7.76
C ASP A 180 -31.52 -3.95 -6.41
N GLU A 181 -30.86 -4.58 -5.43
CA GLU A 181 -30.63 -3.95 -4.13
C GLU A 181 -29.67 -2.76 -4.23
N VAL A 182 -28.59 -2.86 -4.99
CA VAL A 182 -27.67 -1.75 -5.29
C VAL A 182 -28.42 -0.60 -5.97
N LYS A 183 -29.23 -0.89 -6.99
CA LYS A 183 -30.09 0.12 -7.64
C LYS A 183 -30.99 0.80 -6.61
N ARG A 184 -31.72 0.01 -5.81
CA ARG A 184 -32.65 0.53 -4.81
C ARG A 184 -31.95 1.47 -3.82
N LEU A 185 -30.84 1.04 -3.23
CA LEU A 185 -30.06 1.85 -2.28
C LEU A 185 -29.57 3.16 -2.91
N VAL A 186 -29.06 3.12 -4.14
CA VAL A 186 -28.58 4.30 -4.86
C VAL A 186 -29.73 5.28 -5.15
N TYR A 187 -30.86 4.80 -5.66
CA TYR A 187 -32.03 5.66 -5.94
C TYR A 187 -32.62 6.25 -4.65
N ASP A 188 -32.74 5.44 -3.59
CA ASP A 188 -33.26 5.90 -2.29
C ASP A 188 -32.37 7.01 -1.71
N LYS A 189 -31.04 6.83 -1.74
CA LYS A 189 -30.10 7.86 -1.27
C LYS A 189 -30.11 9.09 -2.16
N MET A 190 -30.20 8.93 -3.48
CA MET A 190 -30.30 10.06 -4.42
C MET A 190 -31.53 10.91 -4.10
N ILE A 191 -32.70 10.28 -3.92
CA ILE A 191 -33.93 10.98 -3.57
C ILE A 191 -33.82 11.66 -2.20
N TYR A 192 -33.19 10.98 -1.23
CA TYR A 192 -32.93 11.55 0.09
C TYR A 192 -32.05 12.82 0.03
N LEU A 193 -31.01 12.83 -0.80
CA LEU A 193 -30.06 13.96 -0.89
C LEU A 193 -30.49 15.09 -1.83
N TYR A 194 -31.16 14.75 -2.94
CA TYR A 194 -31.46 15.66 -4.05
C TYR A 194 -32.97 15.91 -4.25
N GLY A 195 -33.83 15.30 -3.42
CA GLY A 195 -35.28 15.47 -3.48
C GLY A 195 -36.00 14.50 -4.41
N GLN A 196 -37.33 14.60 -4.46
CA GLN A 196 -38.20 13.73 -5.28
C GLN A 196 -38.03 13.93 -6.79
N THR A 197 -37.57 15.12 -7.20
CA THR A 197 -37.27 15.48 -8.59
C THR A 197 -35.84 15.98 -8.68
N PRO A 198 -34.84 15.08 -8.62
CA PRO A 198 -33.44 15.46 -8.75
C PRO A 198 -33.16 16.17 -10.08
N HIS A 199 -32.14 17.02 -10.09
CA HIS A 199 -31.68 17.66 -11.31
C HIS A 199 -31.23 16.61 -12.34
N GLN A 200 -31.49 16.85 -13.63
CA GLN A 200 -31.24 15.87 -14.70
C GLN A 200 -29.78 15.39 -14.76
N ILE A 201 -28.79 16.29 -14.59
CA ILE A 201 -27.36 15.93 -14.43
C ILE A 201 -27.11 14.80 -13.41
N VAL A 202 -27.82 14.81 -12.28
CA VAL A 202 -27.67 13.78 -11.24
C VAL A 202 -28.28 12.47 -11.72
N THR A 203 -29.51 12.52 -12.23
CA THR A 203 -30.25 11.35 -12.72
C THR A 203 -29.54 10.65 -13.89
N ASP A 204 -29.01 11.44 -14.84
CA ASP A 204 -28.25 10.93 -15.99
C ASP A 204 -26.95 10.27 -15.54
N ARG A 205 -26.24 10.89 -14.59
CA ARG A 205 -25.01 10.33 -14.02
C ARG A 205 -25.28 9.00 -13.32
N VAL A 206 -26.29 8.95 -12.44
CA VAL A 206 -26.69 7.72 -11.72
C VAL A 206 -27.08 6.61 -12.69
N SER A 207 -27.95 6.91 -13.66
CA SER A 207 -28.46 5.90 -14.61
C SER A 207 -27.34 5.32 -15.48
N ARG A 208 -26.43 6.17 -15.94
CA ARG A 208 -25.24 5.76 -16.72
C ARG A 208 -24.29 4.89 -15.89
N GLU A 209 -23.97 5.31 -14.67
CA GLU A 209 -23.06 4.55 -13.80
C GLU A 209 -23.66 3.19 -13.40
N LEU A 210 -24.92 3.15 -12.97
CA LEU A 210 -25.59 1.90 -12.59
C LEU A 210 -25.64 0.90 -13.74
N LYS A 211 -25.95 1.37 -14.97
CA LYS A 211 -25.92 0.54 -16.17
C LYS A 211 -24.54 -0.09 -16.35
N ASN A 212 -23.47 0.71 -16.31
CA ASN A 212 -22.10 0.20 -16.48
C ASN A 212 -21.65 -0.73 -15.34
N ILE A 213 -22.04 -0.47 -14.10
CA ILE A 213 -21.72 -1.32 -12.94
C ILE A 213 -22.40 -2.69 -13.06
N ILE A 214 -23.64 -2.73 -13.53
CA ILE A 214 -24.44 -3.95 -13.58
C ILE A 214 -24.14 -4.77 -14.83
N ASP A 215 -24.07 -4.12 -16.00
CA ASP A 215 -23.78 -4.80 -17.29
C ASP A 215 -22.39 -5.46 -17.27
N ASN A 216 -21.45 -4.95 -16.47
CA ASN A 216 -20.09 -5.50 -16.30
C ASN A 216 -19.91 -6.31 -15.00
N GLU A 217 -20.99 -6.71 -14.33
CA GLU A 217 -20.96 -7.61 -13.16
C GLU A 217 -20.17 -7.09 -11.94
N PHE A 218 -20.06 -5.77 -11.76
CA PHE A 218 -19.37 -5.14 -10.62
C PHE A 218 -20.28 -4.82 -9.43
N ALA A 219 -21.60 -5.05 -9.55
CA ALA A 219 -22.54 -4.80 -8.46
C ALA A 219 -22.18 -5.54 -7.14
N PRO A 220 -21.72 -6.81 -7.14
CA PRO A 220 -21.27 -7.48 -5.92
C PRO A 220 -20.13 -6.76 -5.20
N ASN A 221 -19.17 -6.19 -5.92
CA ASN A 221 -18.04 -5.48 -5.33
C ASN A 221 -18.50 -4.20 -4.62
N TYR A 222 -19.40 -3.45 -5.26
CA TYR A 222 -19.99 -2.26 -4.65
C TYR A 222 -20.80 -2.64 -3.42
N TYR A 223 -21.58 -3.71 -3.49
CA TYR A 223 -22.42 -4.14 -2.37
C TYR A 223 -21.60 -4.60 -1.16
N ILE A 224 -20.57 -5.44 -1.37
CA ILE A 224 -19.69 -5.87 -0.28
C ILE A 224 -18.93 -4.69 0.33
N SER A 225 -18.44 -3.77 -0.52
CA SER A 225 -17.78 -2.55 -0.06
C SER A 225 -18.71 -1.69 0.80
N HIS A 226 -19.97 -1.53 0.39
CA HIS A 226 -21.00 -0.86 1.19
C HIS A 226 -21.19 -1.54 2.56
N LEU A 227 -21.31 -2.87 2.60
CA LEU A 227 -21.46 -3.62 3.85
C LEU A 227 -20.25 -3.45 4.77
N LEU A 228 -19.03 -3.48 4.23
CA LEU A 228 -17.79 -3.28 4.98
C LEU A 228 -17.72 -1.89 5.62
N VAL A 229 -18.01 -0.84 4.83
CA VAL A 229 -18.00 0.54 5.32
C VAL A 229 -19.09 0.73 6.37
N LYS A 230 -20.31 0.25 6.11
CA LYS A 230 -21.43 0.33 7.05
C LYS A 230 -21.08 -0.33 8.38
N LYS A 231 -20.57 -1.57 8.36
CA LYS A 231 -20.17 -2.28 9.58
C LYS A 231 -19.10 -1.50 10.35
N SER A 232 -18.07 -1.00 9.66
CA SER A 232 -17.02 -0.20 10.30
C SER A 232 -17.57 1.05 10.98
N LEU A 233 -18.48 1.77 10.31
CA LEU A 233 -19.13 2.96 10.86
C LEU A 233 -20.01 2.64 12.06
N ASP A 234 -20.78 1.55 12.01
CA ASP A 234 -21.61 1.07 13.12
C ASP A 234 -20.76 0.69 14.34
N ASP A 235 -19.57 0.13 14.12
CA ASP A 235 -18.56 -0.16 15.15
C ASP A 235 -17.75 1.09 15.58
N GLY A 236 -18.09 2.27 15.02
CA GLY A 236 -17.52 3.57 15.38
C GLY A 236 -16.24 3.97 14.65
N TYR A 237 -15.79 3.18 13.67
CA TYR A 237 -14.58 3.45 12.88
C TYR A 237 -14.93 4.06 11.53
N LEU A 238 -14.51 5.31 11.31
CA LEU A 238 -14.59 5.96 10.01
C LEU A 238 -13.71 5.21 8.99
N VAL A 239 -14.19 5.08 7.76
CA VAL A 239 -13.41 4.53 6.65
C VAL A 239 -12.99 5.68 5.73
N GLY A 240 -11.70 5.78 5.45
CA GLY A 240 -11.17 6.71 4.46
C GLY A 240 -11.35 6.16 3.05
N SER A 241 -11.84 6.97 2.14
CA SER A 241 -11.91 6.60 0.71
C SER A 241 -10.52 6.63 0.08
N ARG A 242 -10.22 5.72 -0.84
CA ARG A 242 -8.94 5.68 -1.55
C ARG A 242 -9.12 5.33 -3.02
N GLY A 243 -8.16 5.80 -3.82
CA GLY A 243 -8.03 5.39 -5.22
C GLY A 243 -9.03 6.08 -6.12
N SER A 244 -9.48 5.39 -7.17
CA SER A 244 -10.40 5.95 -8.17
C SER A 244 -11.88 5.73 -7.86
N VAL A 245 -12.25 5.02 -6.79
CA VAL A 245 -13.68 4.77 -6.47
C VAL A 245 -14.44 6.08 -6.20
N GLY A 246 -13.76 7.12 -5.71
CA GLY A 246 -14.32 8.47 -5.55
C GLY A 246 -14.71 9.18 -6.86
N SER A 247 -14.43 8.57 -8.02
CA SER A 247 -14.94 9.01 -9.31
C SER A 247 -16.39 8.54 -9.59
N SER A 248 -16.94 7.63 -8.78
CA SER A 248 -18.30 7.09 -8.94
C SER A 248 -19.31 7.76 -8.00
N LEU A 249 -20.36 8.32 -8.60
CA LEU A 249 -21.50 8.85 -7.86
C LEU A 249 -22.30 7.71 -7.21
N ALA A 250 -22.42 6.56 -7.86
CA ALA A 250 -23.04 5.38 -7.27
C ALA A 250 -22.31 4.95 -5.98
N ALA A 251 -20.98 4.98 -5.97
CA ALA A 251 -20.19 4.72 -4.76
C ALA A 251 -20.44 5.76 -3.66
N THR A 252 -20.62 7.04 -4.03
CA THR A 252 -20.95 8.11 -3.08
C THR A 252 -22.32 7.87 -2.45
N LEU A 253 -23.31 7.49 -3.26
CA LEU A 253 -24.68 7.24 -2.83
C LEU A 253 -24.84 5.94 -2.01
N LEU A 254 -23.90 5.01 -2.14
CA LEU A 254 -23.78 3.83 -1.28
C LEU A 254 -22.93 4.09 -0.02
N ASP A 255 -22.51 5.33 0.24
CA ASP A 255 -21.62 5.67 1.35
C ASP A 255 -20.28 4.89 1.34
N ILE A 256 -19.85 4.36 0.17
CA ILE A 256 -18.54 3.70 0.00
C ILE A 256 -17.42 4.75 0.00
N THR A 257 -17.72 5.92 -0.57
CA THR A 257 -16.81 7.06 -0.65
C THR A 257 -17.50 8.34 -0.21
N GLU A 258 -16.76 9.22 0.44
CA GLU A 258 -17.24 10.56 0.82
C GLU A 258 -17.01 11.60 -0.28
N VAL A 259 -16.25 11.26 -1.32
CA VAL A 259 -15.96 12.14 -2.45
C VAL A 259 -17.14 12.14 -3.42
N ASN A 260 -17.81 13.28 -3.56
CA ASN A 260 -18.85 13.47 -4.55
C ASN A 260 -18.26 13.92 -5.91
N PRO A 261 -18.34 13.09 -6.97
CA PRO A 261 -17.68 13.39 -8.24
C PRO A 261 -18.43 14.36 -9.13
N LEU A 262 -19.63 14.81 -8.75
CA LEU A 262 -20.39 15.78 -9.55
C LEU A 262 -19.66 17.13 -9.66
N LYS A 263 -20.08 17.94 -10.63
CA LYS A 263 -19.68 19.35 -10.72
C LYS A 263 -19.97 20.09 -9.39
N PRO A 264 -19.20 21.13 -9.03
CA PRO A 264 -19.47 21.96 -7.87
C PRO A 264 -20.92 22.46 -7.86
N HIS A 265 -21.62 22.23 -6.76
CA HIS A 265 -23.04 22.53 -6.65
C HIS A 265 -23.47 22.90 -5.25
N TYR A 266 -24.61 23.58 -5.18
CA TYR A 266 -25.39 23.70 -3.95
C TYR A 266 -26.52 22.70 -3.94
N ARG A 267 -26.84 22.20 -2.75
CA ARG A 267 -28.06 21.43 -2.50
C ARG A 267 -28.72 21.86 -1.20
N CYS A 268 -30.05 21.87 -1.21
CA CYS A 268 -30.87 22.11 -0.02
C CYS A 268 -30.81 20.87 0.89
N PRO A 269 -30.60 21.02 2.21
CA PRO A 269 -30.69 19.92 3.16
C PRO A 269 -32.03 19.16 3.14
N ASN A 270 -33.11 19.80 2.67
CA ASN A 270 -34.44 19.19 2.54
C ASN A 270 -34.68 18.55 1.15
N GLY A 271 -33.78 18.73 0.19
CA GLY A 271 -33.98 18.28 -1.20
C GLY A 271 -34.80 19.22 -2.10
N ASP A 272 -35.23 20.38 -1.60
CA ASP A 272 -36.12 21.29 -2.37
C ASP A 272 -35.43 22.00 -3.55
N PHE A 273 -34.10 22.17 -3.50
CA PHE A 273 -33.35 23.00 -4.46
C PHE A 273 -31.95 22.43 -4.70
N THR A 274 -31.55 22.35 -5.97
CA THR A 274 -30.19 21.99 -6.40
C THR A 274 -29.79 22.87 -7.58
N VAL A 275 -28.54 23.36 -7.59
CA VAL A 275 -28.01 24.18 -8.69
C VAL A 275 -26.56 23.87 -8.99
N PHE A 276 -26.25 23.71 -10.28
CA PHE A 276 -24.92 23.52 -10.86
C PHE A 276 -24.54 24.76 -11.67
N HIS A 277 -23.24 24.98 -11.88
CA HIS A 277 -22.81 25.87 -12.97
C HIS A 277 -23.05 25.17 -14.31
N LEU A 278 -23.77 25.84 -15.22
CA LEU A 278 -24.14 25.30 -16.53
C LEU A 278 -23.51 26.14 -17.65
N THR A 279 -23.00 25.49 -18.69
CA THR A 279 -22.60 26.15 -19.93
C THR A 279 -23.82 26.57 -20.75
N ASP A 280 -23.65 27.42 -21.78
CA ASP A 280 -24.76 27.84 -22.64
C ASP A 280 -25.42 26.63 -23.35
N GLU A 281 -24.64 25.62 -23.72
CA GLU A 281 -25.14 24.36 -24.31
C GLU A 281 -25.95 23.54 -23.28
N GLU A 282 -25.45 23.44 -22.04
CA GLU A 282 -26.15 22.73 -20.96
C GLU A 282 -27.44 23.44 -20.55
N ILE A 283 -27.46 24.77 -20.55
CA ILE A 283 -28.68 25.56 -20.30
C ILE A 283 -29.72 25.28 -21.41
N HIS A 284 -29.28 25.16 -22.66
CA HIS A 284 -30.20 24.80 -23.76
C HIS A 284 -30.75 23.38 -23.61
N HIS A 285 -29.93 22.44 -23.14
CA HIS A 285 -30.30 21.03 -23.00
C HIS A 285 -31.16 20.74 -21.76
N TYR A 286 -30.74 21.20 -20.58
CA TYR A 286 -31.40 20.92 -19.30
C TYR A 286 -32.41 21.98 -18.86
N GLY A 287 -32.33 23.20 -19.42
CA GLY A 287 -33.06 24.35 -18.93
C GLY A 287 -32.46 24.93 -17.64
N ILE A 288 -32.93 26.13 -17.26
CA ILE A 288 -32.53 26.78 -16.01
C ILE A 288 -33.71 27.57 -15.43
N THR A 289 -33.98 27.41 -14.14
CA THR A 289 -34.99 28.20 -13.43
C THR A 289 -34.49 29.61 -13.12
N LYS A 290 -35.39 30.53 -12.79
CA LYS A 290 -35.03 31.91 -12.43
C LYS A 290 -34.11 31.92 -11.20
N GLU A 291 -34.45 31.12 -10.19
CA GLU A 291 -33.72 30.99 -8.95
C GLU A 291 -32.32 30.42 -9.18
N GLN A 292 -32.16 29.45 -10.08
CA GLN A 292 -30.85 28.89 -10.44
C GLN A 292 -29.98 29.88 -11.24
N LYS A 293 -30.60 30.72 -12.07
CA LYS A 293 -29.89 31.72 -12.87
C LYS A 293 -29.15 32.74 -12.01
N ASP A 294 -29.74 33.13 -10.88
CA ASP A 294 -29.13 34.07 -9.93
C ASP A 294 -27.85 33.50 -9.29
N PHE A 295 -27.67 32.17 -9.27
CA PHE A 295 -26.49 31.53 -8.69
C PHE A 295 -25.31 31.42 -9.66
N GLN A 296 -25.54 31.42 -10.97
CA GLN A 296 -24.50 31.20 -12.01
C GLN A 296 -23.26 32.10 -11.88
N PRO A 297 -23.39 33.43 -11.62
CA PRO A 297 -22.22 34.31 -11.54
C PRO A 297 -21.26 33.95 -10.41
N PHE A 298 -21.76 33.38 -9.30
CA PHE A 298 -20.95 33.04 -8.13
C PHE A 298 -20.24 31.68 -8.27
N MET A 299 -20.65 30.85 -9.22
CA MET A 299 -20.14 29.50 -9.41
C MET A 299 -19.09 29.42 -10.53
N LYS A 300 -18.96 30.48 -11.34
CA LYS A 300 -18.04 30.52 -12.48
C LYS A 300 -16.59 30.40 -12.02
N GLY A 301 -15.86 29.44 -12.58
CA GLY A 301 -14.43 29.21 -12.31
C GLY A 301 -14.13 28.50 -10.98
N ILE A 302 -15.16 28.01 -10.28
CA ILE A 302 -14.99 27.22 -9.05
C ILE A 302 -14.73 25.77 -9.42
N GLN A 303 -13.66 25.18 -8.85
CA GLN A 303 -13.23 23.81 -9.14
C GLN A 303 -13.70 22.78 -8.11
N SER A 304 -14.17 23.21 -6.94
CA SER A 304 -14.74 22.34 -5.90
C SER A 304 -15.90 23.04 -5.18
N GLY A 305 -16.94 22.27 -4.83
CA GLY A 305 -18.08 22.75 -4.08
C GLY A 305 -17.71 23.39 -2.75
N TYR A 306 -16.71 22.89 -2.04
CA TYR A 306 -16.31 23.47 -0.75
C TYR A 306 -15.80 24.92 -0.85
N ASP A 307 -15.33 25.32 -2.04
CA ASP A 307 -14.89 26.70 -2.34
C ASP A 307 -16.06 27.65 -2.66
N LEU A 308 -17.28 27.15 -2.76
CA LEU A 308 -18.47 27.99 -2.97
C LEU A 308 -18.75 28.86 -1.72
N PRO A 309 -19.17 30.13 -1.90
CA PRO A 309 -19.56 30.98 -0.78
C PRO A 309 -20.84 30.47 -0.10
N SER A 310 -20.98 30.65 1.21
CA SER A 310 -22.21 30.25 1.91
C SER A 310 -23.43 31.03 1.41
N LYS A 311 -24.54 30.34 1.14
CA LYS A 311 -25.78 30.88 0.58
C LYS A 311 -26.98 30.18 1.21
N LYS A 312 -28.12 30.88 1.25
CA LYS A 312 -29.40 30.32 1.71
C LYS A 312 -30.22 29.78 0.54
N CYS A 313 -30.98 28.74 0.81
CA CYS A 313 -31.92 28.16 -0.14
C CYS A 313 -33.00 29.18 -0.46
N PRO A 314 -33.27 29.47 -1.76
CA PRO A 314 -34.30 30.42 -2.16
C PRO A 314 -35.72 29.92 -1.86
N ILE A 315 -35.90 28.62 -1.59
CA ILE A 315 -37.21 28.00 -1.36
C ILE A 315 -37.51 27.90 0.14
N CYS A 316 -36.64 27.26 0.93
CA CYS A 316 -36.89 27.00 2.36
C CYS A 316 -36.12 27.92 3.33
N GLY A 317 -35.19 28.75 2.83
CA GLY A 317 -34.40 29.68 3.64
C GLY A 317 -33.28 29.07 4.51
N LYS A 318 -33.12 27.74 4.55
CA LYS A 318 -32.00 27.07 5.23
C LYS A 318 -30.67 27.34 4.52
N GLU A 319 -29.56 27.24 5.25
CA GLU A 319 -28.22 27.26 4.65
C GLU A 319 -28.06 26.10 3.66
N LEU A 320 -27.54 26.40 2.47
CA LEU A 320 -27.28 25.42 1.44
C LEU A 320 -26.02 24.63 1.77
N LEU A 321 -26.06 23.32 1.53
CA LEU A 321 -24.88 22.48 1.55
C LEU A 321 -24.12 22.66 0.23
N LYS A 322 -22.81 22.48 0.30
CA LYS A 322 -21.87 22.67 -0.80
C LYS A 322 -21.14 21.37 -1.06
N ASP A 323 -21.09 20.94 -2.31
CA ASP A 323 -20.50 19.64 -2.64
C ASP A 323 -20.07 19.56 -4.12
N GLY A 324 -19.37 18.49 -4.49
CA GLY A 324 -18.95 18.22 -5.86
C GLY A 324 -17.50 18.62 -6.16
N HIS A 325 -16.76 17.76 -6.83
CA HIS A 325 -15.33 17.94 -7.12
C HIS A 325 -14.96 17.82 -8.60
N ASP A 326 -15.97 17.70 -9.48
CA ASP A 326 -15.82 17.58 -10.94
C ASP A 326 -14.83 16.48 -11.34
N ILE A 327 -15.24 15.22 -11.12
CA ILE A 327 -14.44 14.03 -11.37
C ILE A 327 -15.19 13.12 -12.37
N PRO A 328 -14.59 12.81 -13.53
CA PRO A 328 -15.22 11.95 -14.52
C PRO A 328 -15.27 10.49 -14.04
N PHE A 329 -16.36 9.80 -14.36
CA PHE A 329 -16.58 8.40 -13.98
C PHE A 329 -15.64 7.46 -14.73
N GLU A 330 -15.33 7.83 -15.96
CA GLU A 330 -14.52 7.08 -16.92
C GLU A 330 -13.10 6.86 -16.40
N THR A 331 -12.61 7.69 -15.48
CA THR A 331 -11.37 7.46 -14.73
C THR A 331 -11.36 6.11 -13.97
N PHE A 332 -12.54 5.65 -13.53
CA PHE A 332 -12.71 4.42 -12.77
C PHE A 332 -12.82 3.21 -13.69
N LEU A 333 -13.83 3.17 -14.56
CA LEU A 333 -14.22 2.00 -15.36
C LEU A 333 -13.89 2.09 -16.85
N GLY A 334 -13.29 3.18 -17.32
CA GLY A 334 -13.19 3.47 -18.75
C GLY A 334 -14.53 3.90 -19.34
N PHE A 335 -14.62 3.93 -20.67
CA PHE A 335 -15.86 4.27 -21.37
C PHE A 335 -16.79 3.07 -21.53
N ASP A 336 -16.23 1.89 -21.84
CA ASP A 336 -16.98 0.68 -22.16
C ASP A 336 -16.94 -0.38 -21.05
N GLY A 337 -16.38 -0.07 -19.87
CA GLY A 337 -16.19 -1.05 -18.79
C GLY A 337 -15.04 -2.03 -19.05
N ASP A 338 -14.16 -1.70 -19.98
CA ASP A 338 -13.00 -2.51 -20.39
C ASP A 338 -11.92 -2.62 -19.30
N LYS A 339 -12.07 -1.86 -18.22
CA LYS A 339 -11.17 -1.85 -17.07
C LYS A 339 -11.83 -2.45 -15.85
N ILE A 340 -11.20 -3.48 -15.28
CA ILE A 340 -11.61 -4.05 -14.00
C ILE A 340 -11.29 -3.03 -12.88
N PRO A 341 -12.28 -2.61 -12.08
CA PRO A 341 -12.09 -1.64 -11.02
C PRO A 341 -11.49 -2.29 -9.77
N ASP A 342 -10.63 -1.54 -9.08
CA ASP A 342 -10.20 -1.85 -7.71
C ASP A 342 -10.92 -0.90 -6.76
N ILE A 343 -11.55 -1.43 -5.70
CA ILE A 343 -12.19 -0.62 -4.66
C ILE A 343 -11.26 -0.62 -3.45
N ASP A 344 -10.55 0.50 -3.29
CA ASP A 344 -9.62 0.72 -2.20
C ASP A 344 -10.31 1.40 -1.01
N LEU A 345 -10.25 0.79 0.16
CA LEU A 345 -10.82 1.33 1.40
C LEU A 345 -9.73 1.39 2.48
N ASN A 346 -9.53 2.58 3.05
CA ASN A 346 -8.61 2.79 4.17
C ASN A 346 -9.37 2.63 5.49
N PHE A 347 -9.20 1.49 6.14
CA PHE A 347 -9.66 1.25 7.51
C PHE A 347 -8.61 1.69 8.53
N SER A 348 -9.03 1.87 9.77
CA SER A 348 -8.07 1.99 10.88
C SER A 348 -7.24 0.71 10.96
N GLY A 349 -5.92 0.85 11.21
CA GLY A 349 -5.05 -0.30 11.48
C GLY A 349 -5.58 -1.20 12.60
N ASP A 350 -6.24 -0.61 13.61
CA ASP A 350 -6.84 -1.33 14.73
C ASP A 350 -8.07 -2.18 14.31
N TYR A 351 -8.72 -1.83 13.19
CA TYR A 351 -9.97 -2.45 12.71
C TYR A 351 -9.78 -3.32 11.47
N GLN A 352 -8.64 -3.21 10.78
CA GLN A 352 -8.38 -3.90 9.51
C GLN A 352 -8.59 -5.43 9.59
N ALA A 353 -8.11 -6.06 10.67
CA ALA A 353 -8.28 -7.51 10.86
C ALA A 353 -9.75 -7.93 11.04
N ILE A 354 -10.56 -7.07 11.67
CA ILE A 354 -12.00 -7.29 11.85
C ILE A 354 -12.71 -7.17 10.49
N ALA A 355 -12.35 -6.18 9.68
CA ALA A 355 -12.88 -6.02 8.33
C ALA A 355 -12.54 -7.21 7.42
N HIS A 356 -11.30 -7.72 7.46
CA HIS A 356 -10.93 -8.95 6.75
C HIS A 356 -11.76 -10.16 7.18
N SER A 357 -11.95 -10.33 8.50
CA SER A 357 -12.72 -11.45 9.06
C SER A 357 -14.20 -11.36 8.66
N TYR A 358 -14.76 -10.15 8.57
CA TYR A 358 -16.12 -9.96 8.10
C TYR A 358 -16.32 -10.39 6.64
N VAL A 359 -15.34 -10.17 5.75
CA VAL A 359 -15.41 -10.72 4.38
C VAL A 359 -15.45 -12.25 4.42
N ARG A 360 -14.65 -12.87 5.29
CA ARG A 360 -14.64 -14.33 5.48
C ARG A 360 -15.99 -14.85 5.97
N GLU A 361 -16.64 -14.14 6.88
CA GLU A 361 -17.99 -14.47 7.36
C GLU A 361 -19.05 -14.36 6.25
N LEU A 362 -18.94 -13.33 5.40
CA LEU A 362 -19.89 -13.11 4.30
C LEU A 362 -19.75 -14.13 3.17
N ILE A 363 -18.52 -14.47 2.80
CA ILE A 363 -18.22 -15.27 1.60
C ILE A 363 -17.96 -16.75 1.93
N GLY A 364 -17.29 -17.01 3.05
CA GLY A 364 -16.81 -18.32 3.48
C GLY A 364 -15.28 -18.42 3.50
N GLU A 365 -14.76 -19.23 4.43
CA GLU A 365 -13.31 -19.44 4.62
C GLU A 365 -12.61 -20.03 3.41
N ASP A 366 -13.22 -21.02 2.74
CA ASP A 366 -12.67 -21.64 1.53
C ASP A 366 -12.89 -20.81 0.25
N HIS A 367 -13.48 -19.63 0.38
CA HIS A 367 -13.82 -18.72 -0.71
C HIS A 367 -13.24 -17.31 -0.54
N SER A 368 -12.43 -17.09 0.51
CA SER A 368 -11.75 -15.82 0.78
C SER A 368 -10.28 -16.06 1.13
N PHE A 369 -9.39 -15.50 0.32
CA PHE A 369 -7.94 -15.70 0.46
C PHE A 369 -7.24 -14.35 0.54
N ARG A 370 -6.13 -14.26 1.27
CA ARG A 370 -5.26 -13.08 1.13
C ARG A 370 -4.51 -13.18 -0.20
N ALA A 371 -4.35 -12.08 -0.91
CA ALA A 371 -3.45 -12.06 -2.05
C ALA A 371 -2.01 -12.32 -1.56
N GLY A 372 -1.33 -13.30 -2.17
CA GLY A 372 0.07 -13.60 -1.87
C GLY A 372 1.02 -12.58 -2.50
N THR A 373 2.19 -12.41 -1.89
CA THR A 373 3.28 -11.64 -2.47
C THR A 373 4.54 -12.47 -2.59
N ILE A 374 5.29 -12.26 -3.67
CA ILE A 374 6.59 -12.88 -3.89
C ILE A 374 7.65 -11.84 -3.56
N GLN A 375 8.35 -12.03 -2.44
CA GLN A 375 9.42 -11.12 -2.03
C GLN A 375 10.69 -11.49 -2.75
N THR A 376 11.24 -10.55 -3.51
CA THR A 376 12.47 -10.73 -4.29
C THR A 376 13.65 -10.05 -3.63
N VAL A 377 14.86 -10.42 -4.05
CA VAL A 377 16.09 -9.77 -3.61
C VAL A 377 16.18 -8.39 -4.24
N ALA A 378 15.97 -7.35 -3.43
CA ALA A 378 16.18 -5.96 -3.80
C ALA A 378 17.67 -5.57 -3.80
N GLU A 379 18.01 -4.49 -4.49
CA GLU A 379 19.37 -3.96 -4.66
C GLU A 379 20.22 -4.00 -3.38
N ARG A 380 19.73 -3.43 -2.27
CA ARG A 380 20.48 -3.38 -1.00
C ARG A 380 20.85 -4.76 -0.46
N ASN A 381 19.94 -5.73 -0.56
CA ASN A 381 20.20 -7.10 -0.11
C ASN A 381 21.17 -7.79 -1.08
N ALA A 382 21.02 -7.58 -2.38
CA ALA A 382 21.94 -8.10 -3.39
C ALA A 382 23.38 -7.63 -3.13
N TYR A 383 23.58 -6.34 -2.83
CA TYR A 383 24.88 -5.82 -2.42
C TYR A 383 25.44 -6.51 -1.18
N GLY A 384 24.59 -6.75 -0.17
CA GLY A 384 24.97 -7.48 1.03
C GLY A 384 25.42 -8.92 0.73
N TYR A 385 24.69 -9.64 -0.11
CA TYR A 385 25.01 -11.02 -0.50
C TYR A 385 26.32 -11.12 -1.27
N VAL A 386 26.54 -10.22 -2.23
CA VAL A 386 27.80 -10.17 -2.99
C VAL A 386 28.98 -9.86 -2.08
N LYS A 387 28.84 -8.89 -1.16
CA LYS A 387 29.92 -8.57 -0.23
C LYS A 387 30.25 -9.73 0.70
N GLY A 388 29.24 -10.35 1.31
CA GLY A 388 29.43 -11.54 2.15
C GLY A 388 30.14 -12.66 1.38
N TYR A 389 29.70 -12.96 0.16
CA TYR A 389 30.35 -13.95 -0.69
C TYR A 389 31.83 -13.63 -1.00
N LEU A 390 32.14 -12.37 -1.30
CA LEU A 390 33.52 -11.95 -1.59
C LEU A 390 34.41 -11.99 -0.34
N GLU A 391 33.87 -11.60 0.81
CA GLU A 391 34.54 -11.68 2.11
C GLU A 391 34.86 -13.14 2.46
N ASP A 392 33.89 -14.04 2.32
CA ASP A 392 34.03 -15.48 2.56
C ASP A 392 35.08 -16.14 1.66
N LYS A 393 35.22 -15.67 0.41
CA LYS A 393 36.20 -16.17 -0.55
C LYS A 393 37.54 -15.43 -0.49
N HIS A 394 37.68 -14.43 0.38
CA HIS A 394 38.84 -13.55 0.45
C HIS A 394 39.20 -12.90 -0.91
N ILE A 395 38.19 -12.50 -1.68
CA ILE A 395 38.35 -11.87 -3.01
C ILE A 395 38.13 -10.36 -2.88
N GLU A 396 39.15 -9.57 -3.17
CA GLU A 396 38.99 -8.13 -3.33
C GLU A 396 38.43 -7.78 -4.71
N ALA A 397 37.30 -7.07 -4.73
CA ALA A 397 36.66 -6.61 -5.96
C ALA A 397 36.44 -5.10 -5.95
N ARG A 398 36.63 -4.47 -7.12
CA ARG A 398 36.30 -3.05 -7.33
C ARG A 398 34.80 -2.84 -7.17
N SER A 399 34.38 -1.65 -6.73
CA SER A 399 32.96 -1.31 -6.55
C SER A 399 32.11 -1.57 -7.80
N ALA A 400 32.63 -1.28 -8.99
CA ALA A 400 31.94 -1.55 -10.25
C ALA A 400 31.65 -3.05 -10.49
N GLN A 401 32.53 -3.94 -10.02
CA GLN A 401 32.31 -5.39 -10.10
C GLN A 401 31.25 -5.82 -9.08
N ILE A 402 31.28 -5.28 -7.86
CA ILE A 402 30.27 -5.57 -6.82
C ILE A 402 28.89 -5.15 -7.32
N GLU A 403 28.75 -3.94 -7.86
CA GLU A 403 27.51 -3.42 -8.44
C GLU A 403 27.01 -4.28 -9.60
N ARG A 404 27.91 -4.68 -10.51
CA ARG A 404 27.57 -5.58 -11.63
C ARG A 404 27.00 -6.91 -11.13
N LEU A 405 27.64 -7.52 -10.12
CA LEU A 405 27.19 -8.78 -9.54
C LEU A 405 25.85 -8.62 -8.80
N ALA A 406 25.70 -7.55 -8.01
CA ALA A 406 24.48 -7.27 -7.26
C ALA A 406 23.27 -7.12 -8.20
N ARG A 407 23.44 -6.36 -9.29
CA ARG A 407 22.40 -6.18 -10.31
C ARG A 407 22.00 -7.47 -11.02
N LYS A 408 22.90 -8.45 -11.10
CA LYS A 408 22.66 -9.74 -11.78
C LYS A 408 21.94 -10.75 -10.90
N ILE A 409 22.00 -10.59 -9.59
CA ILE A 409 21.27 -11.44 -8.64
C ILE A 409 19.95 -10.81 -8.19
N GLU A 410 19.71 -9.53 -8.48
CA GLU A 410 18.45 -8.84 -8.18
C GLU A 410 17.24 -9.54 -8.81
N GLY A 411 16.10 -9.50 -8.13
CA GLY A 411 14.82 -10.01 -8.64
C GLY A 411 14.56 -11.50 -8.42
N VAL A 412 15.54 -12.27 -7.95
CA VAL A 412 15.34 -13.68 -7.56
C VAL A 412 14.42 -13.75 -6.33
N LYS A 413 13.49 -14.72 -6.33
CA LYS A 413 12.60 -15.00 -5.18
C LYS A 413 13.42 -15.31 -3.94
N ARG A 414 13.09 -14.66 -2.83
CA ARG A 414 13.69 -14.87 -1.51
C ARG A 414 12.73 -15.50 -0.51
N SER A 415 11.48 -15.04 -0.49
CA SER A 415 10.44 -15.50 0.45
C SER A 415 9.06 -15.22 -0.15
N THR A 416 8.00 -15.71 0.50
CA THR A 416 6.62 -15.32 0.22
C THR A 416 6.06 -14.50 1.38
N GLY A 417 5.04 -13.72 1.11
CA GLY A 417 4.36 -12.91 2.11
C GLY A 417 2.89 -12.71 1.76
N GLN A 418 2.28 -11.74 2.43
CA GLN A 418 0.88 -11.38 2.25
C GLN A 418 0.75 -9.95 1.72
N HIS A 419 -0.25 -9.72 0.88
CA HIS A 419 -0.64 -8.37 0.48
C HIS A 419 -1.11 -7.58 1.71
N PRO A 420 -0.80 -6.28 1.82
CA PRO A 420 -1.15 -5.49 3.01
C PRO A 420 -2.64 -5.46 3.36
N GLY A 421 -3.53 -5.65 2.39
CA GLY A 421 -4.98 -5.64 2.63
C GLY A 421 -5.84 -6.29 1.55
N GLY A 422 -5.23 -7.00 0.60
CA GLY A 422 -5.95 -7.51 -0.57
C GLY A 422 -6.61 -8.85 -0.25
N ILE A 423 -7.94 -8.89 -0.28
CA ILE A 423 -8.72 -10.11 -0.13
C ILE A 423 -9.28 -10.51 -1.49
N VAL A 424 -8.90 -11.70 -1.96
CA VAL A 424 -9.40 -12.32 -3.19
C VAL A 424 -10.67 -13.09 -2.87
N VAL A 425 -11.73 -12.80 -3.63
CA VAL A 425 -13.06 -13.39 -3.45
C VAL A 425 -13.30 -14.43 -4.55
N VAL A 426 -13.63 -15.65 -4.15
CA VAL A 426 -13.90 -16.77 -5.07
C VAL A 426 -15.39 -17.11 -5.06
N PRO A 427 -16.09 -17.08 -6.20
CA PRO A 427 -17.49 -17.47 -6.26
C PRO A 427 -17.70 -18.93 -5.84
N LYS A 428 -18.84 -19.22 -5.20
CA LYS A 428 -19.18 -20.59 -4.75
C LYS A 428 -19.30 -21.61 -5.90
N SER A 429 -19.52 -21.14 -7.12
CA SER A 429 -19.55 -21.96 -8.34
C SER A 429 -18.16 -22.35 -8.86
N LYS A 430 -17.09 -21.84 -8.26
CA LYS A 430 -15.69 -22.04 -8.67
C LYS A 430 -14.83 -22.44 -7.47
N SER A 431 -13.68 -23.03 -7.78
CA SER A 431 -12.63 -23.33 -6.82
C SER A 431 -11.47 -22.36 -7.00
N ILE A 432 -10.76 -22.02 -5.91
CA ILE A 432 -9.53 -21.22 -6.02
C ILE A 432 -8.50 -21.88 -6.96
N PHE A 433 -8.50 -23.22 -7.00
CA PHE A 433 -7.61 -24.02 -7.84
C PHE A 433 -7.89 -23.92 -9.34
N ASP A 434 -9.03 -23.34 -9.74
CA ASP A 434 -9.30 -22.99 -11.14
C ASP A 434 -8.41 -21.83 -11.64
N VAL A 435 -7.77 -21.10 -10.70
CA VAL A 435 -6.99 -19.89 -10.98
C VAL A 435 -5.57 -19.96 -10.42
N THR A 436 -5.43 -20.37 -9.15
CA THR A 436 -4.14 -20.34 -8.47
C THR A 436 -4.04 -21.39 -7.37
N PRO A 437 -2.85 -21.99 -7.17
CA PRO A 437 -2.58 -22.72 -5.94
C PRO A 437 -2.67 -21.80 -4.72
N ILE A 438 -2.67 -22.39 -3.53
CA ILE A 438 -2.66 -21.67 -2.25
C ILE A 438 -1.46 -22.11 -1.41
N GLN A 439 -1.05 -21.24 -0.50
CA GLN A 439 -0.01 -21.54 0.48
C GLN A 439 -0.24 -20.75 1.77
N PHE A 440 0.66 -20.91 2.73
CA PHE A 440 0.77 -19.98 3.85
C PHE A 440 1.82 -18.90 3.56
N PRO A 441 1.63 -17.67 4.05
CA PRO A 441 2.63 -16.62 3.92
C PRO A 441 3.88 -17.03 4.70
N ALA A 442 5.05 -16.92 4.06
CA ALA A 442 6.34 -17.36 4.63
C ALA A 442 6.35 -18.83 5.14
N ASP A 443 5.45 -19.66 4.62
CA ASP A 443 5.25 -21.06 5.00
C ASP A 443 4.94 -21.26 6.51
N ASP A 444 4.36 -20.26 7.16
CA ASP A 444 3.92 -20.34 8.56
C ASP A 444 2.54 -21.02 8.68
N PRO A 445 2.46 -22.28 9.18
CA PRO A 445 1.19 -23.01 9.29
C PRO A 445 0.27 -22.46 10.39
N THR A 446 0.75 -21.53 11.22
CA THR A 446 -0.04 -20.89 12.28
C THR A 446 -0.75 -19.61 11.83
N SER A 447 -0.52 -19.17 10.58
CA SER A 447 -1.18 -17.99 10.01
C SER A 447 -2.70 -18.19 9.88
N ASP A 448 -3.47 -17.20 10.34
CA ASP A 448 -4.94 -17.18 10.25
C ASP A 448 -5.47 -17.19 8.81
N TRP A 449 -4.64 -16.79 7.84
CA TRP A 449 -4.99 -16.66 6.43
C TRP A 449 -4.09 -17.51 5.54
N LYS A 450 -4.73 -18.22 4.60
CA LYS A 450 -4.07 -18.77 3.41
C LYS A 450 -3.90 -17.65 2.37
N THR A 451 -2.82 -17.72 1.62
CA THR A 451 -2.51 -16.79 0.53
C THR A 451 -2.57 -17.47 -0.82
N THR A 452 -2.93 -16.72 -1.87
CA THR A 452 -2.74 -17.16 -3.26
C THR A 452 -1.26 -17.40 -3.54
N HIS A 453 -0.92 -18.43 -4.31
CA HIS A 453 0.48 -18.72 -4.64
C HIS A 453 1.01 -17.77 -5.71
N PHE A 454 0.18 -17.45 -6.70
CA PHE A 454 0.44 -16.36 -7.62
C PHE A 454 0.15 -15.03 -6.92
N ASP A 455 0.94 -14.01 -7.28
CA ASP A 455 0.58 -12.64 -6.94
C ASP A 455 -0.64 -12.20 -7.76
N TYR A 456 -1.42 -11.26 -7.23
CA TYR A 456 -2.69 -10.86 -7.83
C TYR A 456 -2.56 -10.37 -9.28
N HIS A 457 -1.45 -9.73 -9.66
CA HIS A 457 -1.28 -9.24 -11.03
C HIS A 457 -1.26 -10.36 -12.07
N SER A 458 -0.91 -11.58 -11.67
CA SER A 458 -0.91 -12.73 -12.58
C SER A 458 -2.32 -13.16 -12.99
N PHE A 459 -3.35 -12.87 -12.19
CA PHE A 459 -4.73 -13.33 -12.42
C PHE A 459 -5.79 -12.24 -12.16
N GLU A 460 -5.42 -10.96 -12.23
CA GLU A 460 -6.33 -9.82 -11.97
C GLU A 460 -7.55 -9.79 -12.90
N ALA A 461 -7.46 -10.46 -14.06
CA ALA A 461 -8.56 -10.63 -14.99
C ALA A 461 -9.58 -11.71 -14.59
N ASN A 462 -9.24 -12.56 -13.61
CA ASN A 462 -10.01 -13.77 -13.28
C ASN A 462 -10.83 -13.66 -12.00
N LEU A 463 -10.32 -12.97 -10.99
CA LEU A 463 -10.98 -12.86 -9.68
C LEU A 463 -10.96 -11.43 -9.19
N LEU A 464 -12.01 -11.06 -8.47
CA LEU A 464 -12.15 -9.75 -7.87
C LEU A 464 -11.38 -9.69 -6.54
N LYS A 465 -10.78 -8.54 -6.28
CA LYS A 465 -10.07 -8.21 -5.03
C LYS A 465 -10.76 -7.05 -4.32
N LEU A 466 -10.81 -7.13 -3.00
CA LEU A 466 -11.17 -6.04 -2.11
C LEU A 466 -9.90 -5.57 -1.39
N ASP A 467 -9.48 -4.33 -1.61
CA ASP A 467 -8.31 -3.76 -0.93
C ASP A 467 -8.75 -3.06 0.37
N ILE A 468 -8.70 -3.83 1.45
CA ILE A 468 -9.03 -3.44 2.82
C ILE A 468 -7.72 -3.03 3.50
N LEU A 469 -7.30 -1.79 3.29
CA LEU A 469 -5.98 -1.31 3.72
C LEU A 469 -6.03 -0.70 5.13
N GLY A 470 -5.01 -0.94 5.93
CA GLY A 470 -4.80 -0.25 7.21
C GLY A 470 -4.16 1.12 6.98
N HIS A 471 -4.70 2.17 7.59
CA HIS A 471 -4.20 3.54 7.49
C HIS A 471 -4.31 4.28 8.83
N ASP A 472 -3.41 5.23 9.07
CA ASP A 472 -3.35 5.96 10.34
C ASP A 472 -4.40 7.07 10.43
N ASP A 473 -4.84 7.66 9.32
CA ASP A 473 -5.82 8.76 9.36
C ASP A 473 -7.16 8.36 9.96
N PRO A 474 -7.78 7.23 9.58
CA PRO A 474 -8.95 6.70 10.29
C PRO A 474 -8.69 6.51 11.78
N THR A 475 -7.53 5.99 12.17
CA THR A 475 -7.14 5.79 13.57
C THR A 475 -7.02 7.13 14.32
N MET A 476 -6.43 8.13 13.68
CA MET A 476 -6.26 9.48 14.22
C MET A 476 -7.62 10.17 14.39
N ILE A 477 -8.49 10.13 13.38
CA ILE A 477 -9.84 10.68 13.49
C ILE A 477 -10.67 9.93 14.54
N LYS A 478 -10.57 8.60 14.63
CA LYS A 478 -11.24 7.82 15.68
C LYS A 478 -10.83 8.32 17.06
N PHE A 479 -9.54 8.47 17.31
CA PHE A 479 -9.02 8.99 18.58
C PHE A 479 -9.60 10.37 18.92
N LEU A 480 -9.65 11.28 17.94
CA LEU A 480 -10.20 12.62 18.12
C LEU A 480 -11.71 12.59 18.37
N MET A 481 -12.46 11.78 17.62
CA MET A 481 -13.92 11.66 17.72
C MET A 481 -14.38 10.91 18.98
N ASP A 482 -13.56 10.02 19.53
CA ASP A 482 -13.81 9.41 20.83
C ASP A 482 -13.80 10.46 21.94
N TYR A 483 -12.86 11.40 21.89
CA TYR A 483 -12.85 12.54 22.81
C TYR A 483 -14.08 13.44 22.63
N VAL A 484 -14.49 13.70 21.38
CA VAL A 484 -15.70 14.47 21.07
C VAL A 484 -16.95 13.78 21.64
N SER A 485 -17.03 12.46 21.49
CA SER A 485 -18.17 11.66 21.98
C SER A 485 -18.27 11.66 23.50
N LEU A 486 -17.12 11.68 24.20
CA LEU A 486 -17.06 11.81 25.66
C LEU A 486 -17.36 13.24 26.14
N ASN A 487 -17.13 14.26 25.31
CA ASN A 487 -17.28 15.68 25.67
C ASN A 487 -18.17 16.46 24.67
N PRO A 488 -19.42 16.04 24.43
CA PRO A 488 -20.24 16.54 23.32
C PRO A 488 -20.60 18.02 23.41
N THR A 489 -20.54 18.63 24.60
CA THR A 489 -20.84 20.05 24.80
C THR A 489 -19.70 20.98 24.37
N GLU A 490 -18.50 20.45 24.15
CA GLU A 490 -17.34 21.25 23.74
C GLU A 490 -17.22 21.45 22.22
N PHE A 491 -18.05 20.76 21.42
CA PHE A 491 -17.91 20.68 19.96
C PHE A 491 -19.23 20.99 19.26
N PRO A 492 -19.20 21.63 18.07
CA PRO A 492 -20.40 21.94 17.30
C PRO A 492 -20.89 20.76 16.43
N PHE A 493 -20.21 19.62 16.48
CA PHE A 493 -20.49 18.43 15.66
C PHE A 493 -20.47 17.15 16.51
N LYS A 494 -21.15 16.11 16.01
CA LYS A 494 -21.19 14.79 16.65
C LYS A 494 -20.52 13.70 15.84
N ARG A 495 -20.48 13.84 14.51
CA ARG A 495 -19.85 12.88 13.60
C ARG A 495 -18.68 13.53 12.89
N ALA A 496 -17.71 12.73 12.45
CA ALA A 496 -16.56 13.23 11.70
C ALA A 496 -16.99 13.93 10.39
N GLN A 497 -18.08 13.47 9.78
CA GLN A 497 -18.65 14.02 8.56
C GLN A 497 -19.24 15.42 8.73
N ASP A 498 -19.54 15.82 9.97
CA ASP A 498 -20.12 17.12 10.28
C ASP A 498 -19.05 18.19 10.58
N ILE A 499 -17.76 17.83 10.54
CA ILE A 499 -16.65 18.78 10.72
C ILE A 499 -16.56 19.70 9.48
N PRO A 500 -16.55 21.03 9.65
CA PRO A 500 -16.49 21.96 8.53
C PRO A 500 -15.24 21.79 7.67
N LEU A 501 -15.43 21.70 6.36
CA LEU A 501 -14.34 21.58 5.36
C LEU A 501 -14.03 22.92 4.66
N ASP A 502 -14.83 23.94 4.91
CA ASP A 502 -14.75 25.28 4.31
C ASP A 502 -14.33 26.37 5.31
N ASP A 503 -13.81 25.98 6.48
CA ASP A 503 -13.35 26.92 7.50
C ASP A 503 -12.09 27.68 7.05
N THR A 504 -12.25 28.98 6.77
CA THR A 504 -11.18 29.89 6.34
C THR A 504 -9.98 29.91 7.28
N LYS A 505 -10.18 29.75 8.60
CA LYS A 505 -9.08 29.73 9.57
C LYS A 505 -8.24 28.47 9.44
N VAL A 506 -8.84 27.35 9.05
CA VAL A 506 -8.10 26.11 8.81
C VAL A 506 -7.22 26.25 7.56
N TYR A 507 -7.70 26.92 6.51
CA TYR A 507 -6.89 27.20 5.31
C TYR A 507 -5.65 28.06 5.60
N GLU A 508 -5.73 28.98 6.57
CA GLU A 508 -4.60 29.83 6.96
C GLU A 508 -3.39 29.03 7.46
N LEU A 509 -3.58 27.83 8.03
CA LEU A 509 -2.48 26.93 8.44
C LEU A 509 -1.52 26.59 7.29
N PHE A 510 -2.04 26.53 6.07
CA PHE A 510 -1.29 26.15 4.88
C PHE A 510 -0.61 27.34 4.19
N CYS A 511 -0.90 28.56 4.64
CA CYS A 511 -0.36 29.80 4.06
C CYS A 511 0.64 30.52 4.97
N GLY A 512 0.62 30.22 6.28
CA GLY A 512 1.39 30.94 7.29
C GLY A 512 1.36 30.28 8.66
N THR A 513 1.85 30.99 9.67
CA THR A 513 1.97 30.51 11.07
C THR A 513 1.18 31.36 12.07
N GLU A 514 0.62 32.47 11.60
CA GLU A 514 -0.05 33.48 12.39
C GLU A 514 -1.28 32.90 13.11
N ILE A 515 -2.03 32.00 12.45
CA ILE A 515 -3.25 31.40 13.01
C ILE A 515 -3.01 30.55 14.28
N ILE A 516 -1.77 30.05 14.46
CA ILE A 516 -1.38 29.32 15.68
C ILE A 516 -0.58 30.18 16.67
N ASN A 517 -0.48 31.49 16.41
CA ASN A 517 0.21 32.48 17.24
C ASN A 517 1.70 32.18 17.49
N VAL A 518 2.42 31.66 16.50
CA VAL A 518 3.88 31.45 16.56
C VAL A 518 4.54 32.14 15.36
N GLN A 519 5.81 32.48 15.49
CA GLN A 519 6.58 33.04 14.37
C GLN A 519 7.29 31.94 13.57
N PRO A 520 7.53 32.11 12.24
CA PRO A 520 8.16 31.08 11.41
C PRO A 520 9.50 30.55 11.95
N HIS A 521 10.36 31.47 12.40
CA HIS A 521 11.68 31.13 12.95
C HIS A 521 11.59 30.33 14.26
N GLU A 522 10.46 30.39 14.98
CA GLU A 522 10.31 29.68 16.24
C GLU A 522 10.12 28.18 16.04
N ILE A 523 9.46 27.79 14.94
CA ILE A 523 9.14 26.41 14.60
C ILE A 523 9.93 25.89 13.38
N MET A 524 10.85 26.72 12.86
CA MET A 524 11.67 26.41 11.68
C MET A 524 10.81 26.05 10.45
N SER A 525 9.73 26.82 10.21
CA SER A 525 8.78 26.59 9.10
C SER A 525 7.99 27.87 8.81
N ASP A 526 7.79 28.20 7.54
CA ASP A 526 6.99 29.36 7.11
C ASP A 526 5.49 29.07 7.04
N VAL A 527 5.09 27.81 7.25
CA VAL A 527 3.70 27.35 7.31
C VAL A 527 3.47 26.46 8.54
N ALA A 528 2.23 26.42 9.03
CA ALA A 528 1.81 25.67 10.21
C ALA A 528 1.18 24.31 9.89
N SER A 529 1.64 23.62 8.83
CA SER A 529 1.08 22.32 8.42
C SER A 529 1.79 21.09 9.00
N TYR A 530 2.71 21.25 9.98
CA TYR A 530 3.32 20.11 10.69
C TYR A 530 2.25 19.12 11.20
N ALA A 531 2.53 17.82 11.13
CA ALA A 531 1.64 16.72 11.53
C ALA A 531 0.28 16.62 10.77
N ILE A 532 -0.04 17.55 9.86
CA ILE A 532 -1.20 17.40 8.98
C ILE A 532 -0.87 16.34 7.92
N PRO A 533 -1.72 15.30 7.73
CA PRO A 533 -1.56 14.33 6.64
C PRO A 533 -1.34 15.04 5.31
N GLU A 534 -0.51 14.46 4.44
CA GLU A 534 -0.11 15.01 3.14
C GLU A 534 0.73 16.29 3.17
N PHE A 535 0.44 17.20 4.09
CA PHE A 535 0.93 18.57 4.06
C PHE A 535 2.07 18.84 5.06
N GLY A 536 2.42 17.88 5.91
CA GLY A 536 3.44 18.04 6.96
C GLY A 536 4.88 17.76 6.53
N THR A 537 5.12 17.11 5.39
CA THR A 537 6.48 16.76 4.95
C THR A 537 7.29 18.02 4.59
N PRO A 538 8.63 18.00 4.68
CA PRO A 538 9.44 19.13 4.23
C PRO A 538 9.16 19.52 2.77
N PHE A 539 8.97 18.53 1.90
CA PHE A 539 8.68 18.74 0.48
C PHE A 539 7.34 19.45 0.26
N THR A 540 6.27 18.93 0.84
CA THR A 540 4.92 19.53 0.70
C THR A 540 4.83 20.88 1.38
N ARG A 541 5.53 21.10 2.51
CA ARG A 541 5.61 22.41 3.15
C ARG A 541 6.26 23.45 2.25
N GLN A 542 7.35 23.09 1.55
CA GLN A 542 7.95 23.99 0.57
C GLN A 542 6.98 24.31 -0.58
N MET A 543 6.23 23.32 -1.07
CA MET A 543 5.20 23.56 -2.09
C MET A 543 4.11 24.52 -1.59
N LEU A 544 3.67 24.40 -0.33
CA LEU A 544 2.72 25.31 0.28
C LEU A 544 3.27 26.73 0.39
N VAL A 545 4.55 26.90 0.74
CA VAL A 545 5.22 28.21 0.77
C VAL A 545 5.26 28.85 -0.62
N ASP A 546 5.57 28.05 -1.65
CA ASP A 546 5.67 28.51 -3.03
C ASP A 546 4.31 28.91 -3.63
N THR A 547 3.21 28.28 -3.18
CA THR A 547 1.88 28.38 -3.82
C THR A 547 0.82 29.11 -3.01
N LYS A 548 0.91 29.06 -1.67
CA LYS A 548 -0.02 29.65 -0.68
C LYS A 548 -1.50 29.42 -1.03
N PRO A 549 -1.95 28.14 -1.09
CA PRO A 549 -3.31 27.81 -1.48
C PRO A 549 -4.32 28.28 -0.42
N LYS A 550 -5.40 28.92 -0.88
CA LYS A 550 -6.48 29.44 -0.01
C LYS A 550 -7.83 28.74 -0.20
N THR A 551 -7.83 27.68 -1.00
CA THR A 551 -9.04 26.97 -1.44
C THR A 551 -8.86 25.48 -1.25
N PHE A 552 -9.97 24.77 -1.08
CA PHE A 552 -10.01 23.31 -1.06
C PHE A 552 -9.42 22.73 -2.34
N ALA A 553 -9.86 23.21 -3.51
CA ALA A 553 -9.31 22.76 -4.79
C ALA A 553 -7.79 23.01 -4.89
N GLY A 554 -7.30 24.12 -4.32
CA GLY A 554 -5.86 24.41 -4.25
C GLY A 554 -5.09 23.39 -3.43
N LEU A 555 -5.62 22.96 -2.29
CA LEU A 555 -5.03 21.88 -1.47
C LEU A 555 -5.07 20.53 -2.19
N VAL A 556 -6.17 20.22 -2.89
CA VAL A 556 -6.26 19.01 -3.73
C VAL A 556 -5.19 19.01 -4.81
N LYS A 557 -4.92 20.16 -5.44
CA LYS A 557 -3.80 20.29 -6.40
C LYS A 557 -2.46 20.02 -5.75
N ILE A 558 -2.18 20.59 -4.58
CA ILE A 558 -0.91 20.33 -3.87
C ILE A 558 -0.76 18.84 -3.55
N SER A 559 -1.83 18.18 -3.09
CA SER A 559 -1.82 16.73 -2.85
C SER A 559 -1.52 15.94 -4.14
N GLY A 560 -2.15 16.29 -5.27
CA GLY A 560 -1.84 15.64 -6.55
C GLY A 560 -0.38 15.82 -7.01
N LEU A 561 0.13 17.05 -6.87
CA LEU A 561 1.49 17.43 -7.26
C LEU A 561 2.57 16.80 -6.35
N SER A 562 2.26 16.50 -5.09
CA SER A 562 3.23 15.99 -4.12
C SER A 562 3.56 14.51 -4.28
N HIS A 563 2.70 13.74 -4.94
CA HIS A 563 2.87 12.28 -5.09
C HIS A 563 3.27 11.82 -6.48
N GLY A 564 3.39 12.74 -7.43
CA GLY A 564 3.78 12.43 -8.81
C GLY A 564 5.28 12.57 -9.07
N THR A 565 5.87 11.58 -9.76
CA THR A 565 7.26 11.66 -10.20
C THR A 565 7.40 12.65 -11.37
N ASP A 566 8.28 13.64 -11.22
CA ASP A 566 8.49 14.75 -12.16
C ASP A 566 7.21 15.56 -12.47
N VAL A 567 6.29 15.63 -11.49
CA VAL A 567 5.08 16.46 -11.58
C VAL A 567 5.33 17.87 -11.05
N TRP A 568 5.92 18.01 -9.85
CA TRP A 568 6.30 19.30 -9.30
C TRP A 568 7.72 19.73 -9.69
N LEU A 569 8.72 18.98 -9.23
CA LEU A 569 10.14 19.26 -9.50
C LEU A 569 10.41 19.17 -11.00
N LYS A 570 11.13 20.17 -11.54
CA LYS A 570 11.49 20.29 -12.97
C LYS A 570 10.30 20.44 -13.92
N ASN A 571 9.08 20.61 -13.41
CA ASN A 571 7.87 20.74 -14.20
C ASN A 571 6.98 21.88 -13.65
N ALA A 572 5.91 21.58 -12.91
CA ALA A 572 4.95 22.58 -12.44
C ALA A 572 5.59 23.71 -11.60
N GLN A 573 6.65 23.41 -10.83
CA GLN A 573 7.39 24.43 -10.09
C GLN A 573 8.01 25.48 -11.02
N ALA A 574 8.55 25.06 -12.18
CA ALA A 574 9.17 25.95 -13.14
C ALA A 574 8.13 26.86 -13.82
N LEU A 575 6.94 26.33 -14.11
CA LEU A 575 5.81 27.08 -14.68
C LEU A 575 5.27 28.12 -13.69
N VAL A 576 5.07 27.73 -12.42
CA VAL A 576 4.56 28.64 -11.38
C VAL A 576 5.58 29.72 -10.99
N SER A 577 6.87 29.39 -11.02
CA SER A 577 7.95 30.35 -10.77
C SER A 577 8.33 31.21 -11.99
N GLY A 578 7.82 30.89 -13.18
CA GLY A 578 8.14 31.61 -14.42
C GLY A 578 9.57 31.39 -14.92
N LYS A 579 10.20 30.27 -14.57
CA LYS A 579 11.57 29.91 -14.98
C LYS A 579 11.63 29.21 -16.35
N THR A 580 10.48 29.00 -16.98
CA THR A 580 10.35 28.40 -18.32
C THR A 580 10.19 29.47 -19.39
N ASP A 581 10.47 29.13 -20.64
CA ASP A 581 10.26 30.00 -21.81
C ASP A 581 8.79 30.42 -22.03
N PHE A 582 7.85 29.74 -21.37
CA PHE A 582 6.40 30.03 -21.41
C PHE A 582 5.96 31.16 -20.47
N GLY A 583 6.86 31.71 -19.66
CA GLY A 583 6.52 32.70 -18.63
C GLY A 583 5.84 32.08 -17.40
N LYS A 584 5.20 32.94 -16.58
CA LYS A 584 4.56 32.54 -15.32
C LYS A 584 3.12 32.08 -15.57
N ILE A 585 2.83 30.82 -15.28
CA ILE A 585 1.49 30.23 -15.38
C ILE A 585 0.79 30.27 -14.00
N PRO A 586 -0.50 30.66 -13.93
CA PRO A 586 -1.25 30.62 -12.68
C PRO A 586 -1.34 29.20 -12.09
N PHE A 587 -1.23 29.09 -10.76
CA PHE A 587 -1.33 27.81 -10.05
C PHE A 587 -2.68 27.10 -10.25
N ASN A 588 -3.75 27.85 -10.52
CA ASN A 588 -5.07 27.25 -10.76
C ASN A 588 -5.17 26.58 -12.13
N ASP A 589 -4.23 26.83 -13.05
CA ASP A 589 -4.29 26.31 -14.43
C ASP A 589 -3.38 25.10 -14.63
N ILE A 590 -2.39 24.89 -13.76
CA ILE A 590 -1.44 23.77 -13.88
C ILE A 590 -2.13 22.39 -13.69
N ILE A 591 -1.55 21.40 -14.37
CA ILE A 591 -1.93 19.99 -14.29
C ILE A 591 -1.47 19.43 -12.94
N ALA A 592 -2.42 18.99 -12.10
CA ALA A 592 -2.10 18.44 -10.79
C ALA A 592 -2.54 16.98 -10.63
N CYS A 593 -3.68 16.62 -11.25
CA CYS A 593 -4.21 15.26 -11.25
C CYS A 593 -4.44 14.78 -12.69
N ARG A 594 -4.51 13.46 -12.89
CA ARG A 594 -4.82 12.90 -14.22
C ARG A 594 -6.18 13.36 -14.74
N ASP A 595 -7.18 13.43 -13.86
CA ASP A 595 -8.53 13.83 -14.22
C ASP A 595 -8.59 15.26 -14.78
N ASP A 596 -7.69 16.15 -14.32
CA ASP A 596 -7.57 17.50 -14.86
C ASP A 596 -7.24 17.46 -16.35
N ILE A 597 -6.42 16.51 -16.81
CA ILE A 597 -6.11 16.34 -18.24
C ILE A 597 -7.36 16.03 -19.04
N MET A 598 -8.18 15.08 -18.57
CA MET A 598 -9.38 14.70 -19.28
C MET A 598 -10.37 15.88 -19.35
N VAL A 599 -10.63 16.52 -18.20
CA VAL A 599 -11.59 17.63 -18.11
C VAL A 599 -11.13 18.83 -18.92
N GLN A 600 -9.88 19.29 -18.73
CA GLN A 600 -9.36 20.47 -19.41
C GLN A 600 -9.25 20.28 -20.92
N LEU A 601 -8.87 19.09 -21.39
CA LEU A 601 -8.85 18.80 -22.83
C LEU A 601 -10.27 18.80 -23.41
N SER A 602 -11.25 18.21 -22.70
CA SER A 602 -12.65 18.25 -23.12
C SER A 602 -13.22 19.67 -23.14
N ASP A 603 -12.89 20.51 -22.16
CA ASP A 603 -13.27 21.94 -22.14
C ASP A 603 -12.66 22.72 -23.32
N LEU A 604 -11.49 22.30 -23.80
CA LEU A 604 -10.84 22.84 -25.00
C LEU A 604 -11.37 22.23 -26.32
N GLY A 605 -12.38 21.36 -26.26
CA GLY A 605 -13.06 20.81 -27.42
C GLY A 605 -12.52 19.46 -27.92
N LEU A 606 -11.58 18.84 -27.22
CA LEU A 606 -11.13 17.48 -27.57
C LEU A 606 -12.23 16.45 -27.32
N GLN A 607 -12.36 15.47 -28.20
CA GLN A 607 -13.31 14.37 -27.99
C GLN A 607 -13.01 13.64 -26.66
N PRO A 608 -14.03 13.32 -25.83
CA PRO A 608 -13.84 12.74 -24.49
C PRO A 608 -13.01 11.45 -24.48
N LEU A 609 -13.22 10.56 -25.45
CA LEU A 609 -12.45 9.32 -25.58
C LEU A 609 -10.96 9.62 -25.83
N LYS A 610 -10.66 10.62 -26.67
CA LYS A 610 -9.28 11.02 -26.97
C LYS A 610 -8.61 11.68 -25.77
N ALA A 611 -9.35 12.51 -25.04
CA ALA A 611 -8.88 13.12 -23.79
C ALA A 611 -8.53 12.06 -22.74
N PHE A 612 -9.35 11.01 -22.61
CA PHE A 612 -9.09 9.86 -21.74
C PHE A 612 -7.85 9.06 -22.16
N GLU A 613 -7.69 8.77 -23.45
CA GLU A 613 -6.49 8.09 -23.96
C GLU A 613 -5.22 8.87 -23.61
N ILE A 614 -5.22 10.19 -23.83
CA ILE A 614 -4.09 11.08 -23.53
C ILE A 614 -3.82 11.08 -22.02
N MET A 615 -4.85 11.23 -21.19
CA MET A 615 -4.75 11.16 -19.74
C MET A 615 -4.07 9.87 -19.27
N GLU A 616 -4.56 8.70 -19.73
CA GLU A 616 -4.01 7.39 -19.35
C GLU A 616 -2.60 7.17 -19.87
N PHE A 617 -2.26 7.76 -21.03
CA PHE A 617 -0.93 7.70 -21.60
C PHE A 617 0.07 8.54 -20.79
N VAL A 618 -0.29 9.79 -20.46
CA VAL A 618 0.53 10.73 -19.68
C VAL A 618 0.74 10.24 -18.25
N ARG A 619 -0.32 9.79 -17.55
CA ARG A 619 -0.22 9.35 -16.14
C ARG A 619 0.66 8.12 -15.93
N LYS A 620 0.96 7.36 -17.00
CA LYS A 620 1.87 6.20 -17.00
C LYS A 620 3.31 6.54 -17.43
N GLY A 621 3.61 7.82 -17.67
CA GLY A 621 4.93 8.28 -18.09
C GLY A 621 5.34 7.81 -19.48
N LYS A 622 4.36 7.43 -20.32
CA LYS A 622 4.61 6.95 -21.68
C LYS A 622 5.09 8.03 -22.67
N PRO A 623 4.87 9.35 -22.51
CA PRO A 623 5.43 10.35 -23.43
C PRO A 623 6.94 10.23 -23.64
N SER A 624 7.68 9.92 -22.57
CA SER A 624 9.14 9.72 -22.64
C SER A 624 9.57 8.40 -23.28
N LYS A 625 8.70 7.38 -23.26
CA LYS A 625 8.99 5.99 -23.70
C LYS A 625 8.53 5.71 -25.12
N ASP A 626 7.39 6.27 -25.52
CA ASP A 626 6.77 6.09 -26.83
C ASP A 626 6.55 7.44 -27.51
N LYS A 627 7.64 7.96 -28.08
CA LYS A 627 7.68 9.27 -28.72
C LYS A 627 6.85 9.34 -29.99
N ALA A 628 6.67 8.21 -30.68
CA ALA A 628 5.89 8.15 -31.92
C ALA A 628 4.42 8.40 -31.63
N LYS A 629 3.85 7.65 -30.69
CA LYS A 629 2.45 7.84 -30.28
C LYS A 629 2.21 9.18 -29.59
N TRP A 630 3.18 9.69 -28.85
CA TRP A 630 3.10 11.02 -28.26
C TRP A 630 2.96 12.12 -29.31
N LEU A 631 3.70 12.04 -30.42
CA LEU A 631 3.64 13.04 -31.50
C LEU A 631 2.23 13.15 -32.12
N ASP A 632 1.52 12.03 -32.27
CA ASP A 632 0.13 12.02 -32.76
C ASP A 632 -0.80 12.77 -31.79
N TYR A 633 -0.62 12.56 -30.49
CA TYR A 633 -1.39 13.27 -29.46
C TYR A 633 -1.04 14.76 -29.40
N GLU A 634 0.23 15.14 -29.59
CA GLU A 634 0.62 16.55 -29.68
C GLU A 634 -0.08 17.26 -30.84
N GLN A 635 -0.13 16.63 -32.02
CA GLN A 635 -0.78 17.21 -33.20
C GLN A 635 -2.28 17.40 -32.96
N GLU A 636 -2.94 16.42 -32.35
CA GLU A 636 -4.36 16.52 -32.02
C GLU A 636 -4.62 17.62 -30.98
N MET A 637 -3.78 17.73 -29.95
CA MET A 637 -3.86 18.81 -28.95
C MET A 637 -3.66 20.19 -29.60
N ARG A 638 -2.66 20.34 -30.48
CA ARG A 638 -2.40 21.59 -31.22
C ARG A 638 -3.58 21.98 -32.12
N LYS A 639 -4.18 21.00 -32.81
CA LYS A 639 -5.35 21.21 -33.69
C LYS A 639 -6.56 21.77 -32.94
N ASN A 640 -6.68 21.45 -31.66
CA ASN A 640 -7.73 21.95 -30.78
C ASN A 640 -7.25 23.13 -29.89
N ASN A 641 -6.19 23.83 -30.29
CA ASN A 641 -5.67 25.03 -29.64
C ASN A 641 -5.23 24.84 -28.17
N VAL A 642 -4.81 23.63 -27.78
CA VAL A 642 -4.20 23.39 -26.47
C VAL A 642 -2.86 24.15 -26.39
N PRO A 643 -2.59 24.93 -25.32
CA PRO A 643 -1.37 25.71 -25.20
C PRO A 643 -0.08 24.87 -25.20
N GLU A 644 1.00 25.37 -25.80
CA GLU A 644 2.29 24.64 -25.86
C GLU A 644 2.88 24.34 -24.48
N TRP A 645 2.71 25.23 -23.50
CA TRP A 645 3.17 24.97 -22.13
C TRP A 645 2.49 23.74 -21.52
N TYR A 646 1.24 23.48 -21.91
CA TYR A 646 0.44 22.36 -21.43
C TYR A 646 0.97 21.05 -22.00
N ILE A 647 1.20 21.03 -23.32
CA ILE A 647 1.77 19.90 -24.05
C ILE A 647 3.16 19.58 -23.48
N TRP A 648 3.99 20.61 -23.27
CA TRP A 648 5.30 20.46 -22.63
C TRP A 648 5.17 19.86 -21.22
N SER A 649 4.30 20.41 -20.37
CA SER A 649 4.08 19.93 -19.01
C SER A 649 3.67 18.45 -18.98
N ALA A 650 2.73 18.07 -19.84
CA ALA A 650 2.26 16.69 -19.96
C ALA A 650 3.37 15.73 -20.42
N SER A 651 4.32 16.18 -21.26
CA SER A 651 5.44 15.35 -21.71
C SER A 651 6.46 15.01 -20.61
N GLN A 652 6.54 15.82 -19.56
CA GLN A 652 7.53 15.65 -18.47
C GLN A 652 7.05 14.66 -17.39
N ILE A 653 5.74 14.45 -17.27
CA ILE A 653 5.12 13.64 -16.20
C ILE A 653 5.52 12.17 -16.36
N LYS A 654 6.06 11.57 -15.30
CA LYS A 654 6.36 10.12 -15.25
C LYS A 654 5.26 9.31 -14.57
N TYR A 655 4.58 9.90 -13.60
CA TYR A 655 3.46 9.29 -12.89
C TYR A 655 2.59 10.37 -12.25
N MET A 656 1.27 10.18 -12.24
CA MET A 656 0.34 11.15 -11.67
C MET A 656 -0.88 10.49 -11.01
N PHE A 657 -1.32 11.08 -9.90
CA PHE A 657 -2.41 10.58 -9.06
C PHE A 657 -3.82 10.93 -9.59
N PRO A 658 -4.85 10.13 -9.24
CA PRO A 658 -6.25 10.47 -9.47
C PRO A 658 -6.76 11.57 -8.52
N LYS A 659 -7.61 12.45 -9.03
CA LYS A 659 -8.22 13.56 -8.28
C LYS A 659 -9.11 13.07 -7.14
N ALA A 660 -9.83 11.97 -7.34
CA ALA A 660 -10.65 11.32 -6.31
C ALA A 660 -9.83 10.97 -5.05
N HIS A 661 -8.64 10.39 -5.24
CA HIS A 661 -7.74 10.04 -4.15
C HIS A 661 -7.23 11.29 -3.44
N ALA A 662 -6.74 12.28 -4.19
CA ALA A 662 -6.26 13.54 -3.61
C ALA A 662 -7.38 14.22 -2.79
N THR A 663 -8.60 14.31 -3.33
CA THR A 663 -9.76 14.86 -2.64
C THR A 663 -10.07 14.14 -1.33
N ALA A 664 -10.11 12.81 -1.32
CA ALA A 664 -10.38 12.03 -0.11
C ALA A 664 -9.36 12.32 1.01
N TYR A 665 -8.08 12.40 0.64
CA TYR A 665 -6.99 12.69 1.57
C TYR A 665 -7.06 14.13 2.09
N VAL A 666 -7.41 15.11 1.23
CA VAL A 666 -7.60 16.50 1.67
C VAL A 666 -8.81 16.65 2.60
N ILE A 667 -9.93 15.94 2.36
CA ILE A 667 -11.07 15.91 3.30
C ILE A 667 -10.57 15.49 4.69
N MET A 668 -9.80 14.41 4.76
CA MET A 668 -9.28 13.89 6.02
C MET A 668 -8.29 14.85 6.68
N ALA A 669 -7.38 15.44 5.89
CA ALA A 669 -6.42 16.42 6.36
C ALA A 669 -7.11 17.67 6.93
N MET A 670 -8.16 18.16 6.28
CA MET A 670 -8.94 19.32 6.75
C MET A 670 -9.66 19.03 8.06
N ARG A 671 -10.25 17.83 8.22
CA ARG A 671 -10.88 17.41 9.49
C ARG A 671 -9.88 17.38 10.64
N ILE A 672 -8.70 16.78 10.40
CA ILE A 672 -7.62 16.72 11.39
C ILE A 672 -7.08 18.14 11.70
N ALA A 673 -6.93 18.98 10.68
CA ALA A 673 -6.43 20.34 10.83
C ALA A 673 -7.37 21.24 11.65
N TRP A 674 -8.69 20.99 11.61
CA TRP A 674 -9.66 21.68 12.47
C TRP A 674 -9.27 21.55 13.96
N PHE A 675 -8.95 20.33 14.42
CA PHE A 675 -8.51 20.11 15.80
C PHE A 675 -7.18 20.81 16.09
N LYS A 676 -6.26 20.91 15.13
CA LYS A 676 -5.00 21.65 15.32
C LYS A 676 -5.23 23.13 15.62
N VAL A 677 -6.22 23.75 14.99
CA VAL A 677 -6.59 25.16 15.23
C VAL A 677 -7.32 25.29 16.58
N TYR A 678 -8.40 24.55 16.77
CA TYR A 678 -9.36 24.80 17.85
C TYR A 678 -9.15 23.99 19.13
N LYS A 679 -8.53 22.81 19.04
CA LYS A 679 -8.24 21.90 20.17
C LYS A 679 -6.81 21.36 20.06
N PRO A 680 -5.79 22.23 20.11
CA PRO A 680 -4.42 21.87 19.77
C PRO A 680 -3.82 20.77 20.65
N LEU A 681 -4.10 20.77 21.95
CA LEU A 681 -3.57 19.75 22.86
C LEU A 681 -4.10 18.35 22.51
N LEU A 682 -5.39 18.25 22.11
CA LEU A 682 -6.01 17.02 21.64
C LEU A 682 -5.42 16.56 20.31
N PHE A 683 -5.17 17.49 19.38
CA PHE A 683 -4.48 17.20 18.13
C PHE A 683 -3.08 16.62 18.37
N TYR A 684 -2.26 17.27 19.22
CA TYR A 684 -0.91 16.79 19.51
C TYR A 684 -0.93 15.45 20.25
N SER A 685 -1.85 15.27 21.21
CA SER A 685 -2.08 13.98 21.88
C SER A 685 -2.33 12.86 20.87
N GLY A 686 -3.25 13.07 19.91
CA GLY A 686 -3.53 12.09 18.87
C GLY A 686 -2.32 11.82 17.97
N PHE A 687 -1.62 12.87 17.50
CA PHE A 687 -0.45 12.71 16.64
C PHE A 687 0.65 11.89 17.30
N PHE A 688 1.05 12.25 18.53
CA PHE A 688 2.12 11.54 19.23
C PHE A 688 1.72 10.12 19.65
N SER A 689 0.43 9.86 19.87
CA SER A 689 -0.05 8.53 20.27
C SER A 689 -0.25 7.58 19.10
N LYS A 690 -0.67 8.09 17.93
CA LYS A 690 -1.16 7.25 16.82
C LYS A 690 -0.31 7.32 15.55
N ARG A 691 0.53 8.34 15.37
CA ARG A 691 1.31 8.56 14.14
C ARG A 691 2.81 8.64 14.36
N ALA A 692 3.25 9.23 15.47
CA ALA A 692 4.67 9.31 15.77
C ALA A 692 5.22 7.91 16.13
N VAL A 693 6.28 7.50 15.45
CA VAL A 693 6.91 6.17 15.64
C VAL A 693 8.25 6.23 16.36
N GLN A 694 8.88 7.42 16.44
CA GLN A 694 10.19 7.60 17.03
C GLN A 694 10.22 8.80 17.95
N PHE A 695 10.69 8.59 19.18
CA PHE A 695 10.75 9.62 20.22
C PHE A 695 12.19 9.80 20.73
N ASP A 696 12.45 10.97 21.30
CA ASP A 696 13.62 11.27 22.12
C ASP A 696 13.12 11.89 23.42
N TYR A 697 12.86 11.02 24.40
CA TYR A 697 12.18 11.37 25.64
C TYR A 697 12.85 12.54 26.38
N GLU A 698 14.17 12.46 26.55
CA GLU A 698 14.94 13.45 27.32
C GLU A 698 14.87 14.82 26.66
N ILE A 699 15.06 14.86 25.34
CA ILE A 699 15.01 16.10 24.56
C ILE A 699 13.61 16.72 24.58
N MET A 700 12.56 15.90 24.45
CA MET A 700 11.18 16.38 24.44
C MET A 700 10.79 16.98 25.80
N VAL A 701 11.15 16.33 26.92
CA VAL A 701 10.86 16.82 28.27
C VAL A 701 11.71 18.06 28.63
N ALA A 702 12.93 18.16 28.11
CA ALA A 702 13.80 19.34 28.32
C ALA A 702 13.27 20.61 27.64
N GLY A 703 12.36 20.50 26.68
CA GLY A 703 11.60 21.61 26.10
C GLY A 703 12.23 22.26 24.87
N ALA A 704 11.66 23.38 24.44
CA ALA A 704 11.83 23.95 23.09
C ALA A 704 13.29 24.17 22.65
N ASN A 705 14.17 24.64 23.55
CA ASN A 705 15.57 24.90 23.21
C ASN A 705 16.35 23.61 22.94
N ALA A 706 16.14 22.56 23.75
CA ALA A 706 16.78 21.27 23.56
C ALA A 706 16.31 20.62 22.24
N ILE A 707 14.99 20.67 21.99
CA ILE A 707 14.37 20.16 20.76
C ILE A 707 14.97 20.87 19.53
N ARG A 708 15.05 22.21 19.55
CA ARG A 708 15.62 22.98 18.44
C ARG A 708 17.07 22.64 18.19
N ASN A 709 17.90 22.57 19.23
CA ASN A 709 19.31 22.25 19.07
C ASN A 709 19.50 20.86 18.44
N LYS A 710 18.73 19.87 18.90
CA LYS A 710 18.75 18.51 18.34
C LYS A 710 18.33 18.49 16.87
N LEU A 711 17.27 19.22 16.51
CA LEU A 711 16.82 19.37 15.12
C LEU A 711 17.91 20.01 14.24
N THR A 712 18.55 21.08 14.70
CA THR A 712 19.64 21.72 13.95
C THR A 712 20.79 20.74 13.69
N THR A 713 21.25 20.01 14.71
CA THR A 713 22.32 19.01 14.55
C THR A 713 21.96 17.91 13.55
N LEU A 714 20.72 17.41 13.60
CA LEU A 714 20.26 16.39 12.66
C LEU A 714 20.17 16.93 11.23
N ASN A 715 19.63 18.14 11.05
CA ASN A 715 19.53 18.77 9.74
C ASN A 715 20.90 19.12 9.14
N GLU A 716 21.90 19.49 9.94
CA GLU A 716 23.27 19.71 9.47
C GLU A 716 23.96 18.42 9.00
N SER A 717 23.55 17.27 9.55
CA SER A 717 24.09 15.94 9.22
C SER A 717 23.42 15.27 8.00
N SER A 718 22.75 16.06 7.15
CA SER A 718 21.84 15.62 6.06
C SER A 718 22.36 14.52 5.12
N PHE A 719 23.67 14.34 4.97
CA PHE A 719 24.23 13.37 4.02
C PHE A 719 24.23 11.90 4.52
N ASN A 720 23.93 11.63 5.80
CA ASN A 720 23.99 10.28 6.39
C ASN A 720 22.82 9.97 7.34
N LEU A 721 21.64 10.58 7.15
CA LEU A 721 20.48 10.31 8.00
C LEU A 721 19.99 8.87 7.83
N LYS A 722 19.76 8.18 8.94
CA LYS A 722 19.05 6.89 8.94
C LYS A 722 17.54 7.15 8.96
N VAL A 723 16.74 6.16 8.55
CA VAL A 723 15.27 6.22 8.64
C VAL A 723 14.77 6.58 10.04
N LYS A 724 15.46 6.10 11.09
CA LYS A 724 15.18 6.45 12.49
C LYS A 724 15.35 7.96 12.74
N ASP A 725 16.38 8.57 12.15
CA ASP A 725 16.68 9.99 12.30
C ASP A 725 15.65 10.85 11.55
N GLU A 726 15.25 10.45 10.34
CA GLU A 726 14.20 11.11 9.56
C GLU A 726 12.85 11.14 10.31
N ASN A 727 12.44 9.98 10.87
CA ASN A 727 11.23 9.89 11.68
C ASN A 727 11.31 10.73 12.96
N LEU A 728 12.50 10.81 13.56
CA LEU A 728 12.73 11.65 14.73
C LEU A 728 12.65 13.15 14.38
N ILE A 729 13.19 13.59 13.24
CA ILE A 729 13.08 14.98 12.77
C ILE A 729 11.61 15.39 12.64
N VAL A 730 10.77 14.54 12.04
CA VAL A 730 9.33 14.80 11.92
C VAL A 730 8.70 14.97 13.30
N THR A 731 8.97 14.04 14.22
CA THR A 731 8.40 14.06 15.58
C THR A 731 8.86 15.30 16.36
N LEU A 732 10.15 15.63 16.31
CA LEU A 732 10.72 16.78 17.01
C LEU A 732 10.24 18.11 16.42
N GLY A 733 10.00 18.19 15.11
CA GLY A 733 9.42 19.39 14.48
C GLY A 733 8.03 19.70 15.04
N VAL A 734 7.19 18.68 15.21
CA VAL A 734 5.86 18.81 15.82
C VAL A 734 5.98 19.12 17.32
N ALA A 735 6.93 18.51 18.01
CA ALA A 735 7.20 18.78 19.43
C ALA A 735 7.66 20.23 19.67
N LEU A 736 8.48 20.78 18.77
CA LEU A 736 8.89 22.18 18.81
C LEU A 736 7.68 23.10 18.60
N GLU A 737 6.81 22.80 17.65
CA GLU A 737 5.59 23.56 17.42
C GLU A 737 4.67 23.55 18.66
N MET A 738 4.40 22.37 19.22
CA MET A 738 3.58 22.22 20.43
C MET A 738 4.15 23.06 21.60
N THR A 739 5.46 22.98 21.82
CA THR A 739 6.12 23.72 22.91
C THR A 739 6.11 25.23 22.69
N LYS A 740 6.22 25.67 21.44
CA LYS A 740 6.10 27.09 21.08
C LYS A 740 4.69 27.65 21.15
N ARG A 741 3.67 26.79 21.08
CA ARG A 741 2.29 27.15 21.38
C ARG A 741 1.96 27.20 22.88
N GLY A 742 2.95 26.98 23.75
CA GLY A 742 2.84 27.15 25.21
C GLY A 742 2.57 25.86 26.00
N TYR A 743 2.58 24.69 25.37
CA TYR A 743 2.40 23.40 26.05
C TYR A 743 3.75 22.74 26.38
N ASN A 744 3.76 21.76 27.28
CA ASN A 744 4.98 21.05 27.67
C ASN A 744 4.82 19.52 27.56
N PHE A 745 5.93 18.81 27.48
CA PHE A 745 5.93 17.35 27.72
C PHE A 745 6.16 17.11 29.20
N LEU A 746 5.18 16.48 29.85
CA LEU A 746 5.25 16.12 31.25
C LEU A 746 5.97 14.77 31.36
N PRO A 747 6.90 14.62 32.33
CA PRO A 747 7.67 13.40 32.50
C PRO A 747 6.77 12.21 32.82
N ILE A 748 7.27 11.01 32.56
CA ILE A 748 6.57 9.77 32.89
C ILE A 748 6.32 9.69 34.40
N ASP A 749 5.18 9.13 34.75
CA ASP A 749 4.76 8.90 36.12
C ASP A 749 4.14 7.51 36.21
N ILE A 750 4.67 6.68 37.09
CA ILE A 750 4.27 5.26 37.18
C ILE A 750 2.76 5.09 37.41
N ASN A 751 2.14 6.02 38.13
CA ASN A 751 0.74 5.93 38.51
C ASN A 751 -0.20 6.66 37.53
N ARG A 752 0.33 7.53 36.66
CA ARG A 752 -0.48 8.39 35.79
C ARG A 752 -0.26 8.18 34.29
N SER A 753 0.96 7.83 33.86
CA SER A 753 1.26 7.61 32.44
C SER A 753 0.49 6.42 31.88
N ASP A 754 0.09 6.52 30.62
CA ASP A 754 -0.53 5.41 29.89
C ASP A 754 0.53 4.51 29.23
N ALA A 755 0.12 3.35 28.72
CA ALA A 755 1.02 2.46 28.01
C ALA A 755 1.56 3.10 26.72
N THR A 756 0.66 3.62 25.89
CA THR A 756 0.98 4.10 24.53
C THR A 756 0.41 5.48 24.22
N THR A 757 -0.51 5.99 25.04
CA THR A 757 -1.22 7.24 24.78
C THR A 757 -0.56 8.44 25.49
N PHE A 758 -0.32 9.52 24.75
CA PHE A 758 0.06 10.81 25.31
C PHE A 758 -1.16 11.48 25.92
N THR A 759 -1.34 11.37 27.24
CA THR A 759 -2.55 11.88 27.92
C THR A 759 -2.49 13.39 28.13
N MET A 760 -3.63 14.06 27.96
CA MET A 760 -3.74 15.51 28.13
C MET A 760 -3.86 15.90 29.60
N GLU A 761 -3.12 16.92 30.00
CA GLU A 761 -3.21 17.58 31.31
C GLU A 761 -3.12 19.11 31.13
N ASP A 762 -3.52 19.89 32.13
CA ASP A 762 -3.63 21.36 32.05
C ASP A 762 -2.39 22.08 31.48
N LYS A 763 -1.19 21.52 31.72
CA LYS A 763 0.10 22.13 31.33
C LYS A 763 0.77 21.47 30.12
N GLY A 764 0.13 20.48 29.50
CA GLY A 764 0.68 19.79 28.33
C GLY A 764 0.34 18.30 28.24
N LEU A 765 1.24 17.52 27.65
CA LEU A 765 1.04 16.09 27.41
C LEU A 765 1.92 15.25 28.32
N ARG A 766 1.34 14.30 29.05
CA ARG A 766 2.11 13.30 29.78
C ARG A 766 2.61 12.22 28.83
N MET A 767 3.91 11.98 28.87
CA MET A 767 4.58 10.98 28.07
C MET A 767 4.13 9.55 28.48
N PRO A 768 3.84 8.65 27.53
CA PRO A 768 3.54 7.24 27.80
C PRO A 768 4.82 6.42 28.02
N PHE A 769 4.66 5.22 28.57
CA PHE A 769 5.80 4.30 28.75
C PHE A 769 6.46 3.89 27.43
N SER A 770 5.69 3.75 26.34
CA SER A 770 6.20 3.40 25.01
C SER A 770 7.13 4.44 24.39
N ALA A 771 7.18 5.66 24.92
CA ALA A 771 8.10 6.70 24.46
C ALA A 771 9.54 6.49 24.96
N ILE A 772 9.77 5.55 25.89
CA ILE A 772 11.10 5.21 26.40
C ILE A 772 11.80 4.23 25.46
N ASP A 773 12.98 4.61 25.00
CA ASP A 773 13.85 3.73 24.20
C ASP A 773 14.23 2.47 24.99
N GLY A 774 13.86 1.31 24.44
CA GLY A 774 14.04 -0.01 25.04
C GLY A 774 12.82 -0.56 25.80
N LEU A 775 11.73 0.19 25.93
CA LEU A 775 10.48 -0.26 26.56
C LEU A 775 9.42 -0.53 25.49
N GLY A 776 9.22 -1.81 25.14
CA GLY A 776 8.22 -2.21 24.14
C GLY A 776 6.78 -2.13 24.64
N ALA A 777 5.81 -1.98 23.72
CA ALA A 777 4.39 -1.83 24.05
C ALA A 777 3.83 -2.95 24.95
N SER A 778 4.29 -4.21 24.80
CA SER A 778 3.87 -5.32 25.66
C SER A 778 4.22 -5.09 27.13
N VAL A 779 5.42 -4.58 27.41
CA VAL A 779 5.84 -4.24 28.78
C VAL A 779 5.06 -3.02 29.28
N ALA A 780 4.79 -2.05 28.42
CA ALA A 780 3.96 -0.89 28.76
C ALA A 780 2.55 -1.32 29.20
N TYR A 781 1.89 -2.22 28.46
CA TYR A 781 0.58 -2.75 28.84
C TYR A 781 0.62 -3.59 30.11
N ASP A 782 1.69 -4.37 30.34
CA ASP A 782 1.91 -5.12 31.57
C ASP A 782 1.94 -4.19 32.79
N ILE A 783 2.64 -3.05 32.71
CA ILE A 783 2.67 -2.03 33.78
C ILE A 783 1.26 -1.54 34.10
N ILE A 784 0.47 -1.19 33.08
CA ILE A 784 -0.91 -0.69 33.27
C ILE A 784 -1.81 -1.78 33.87
N SER A 785 -1.70 -3.01 33.37
CA SER A 785 -2.45 -4.15 33.88
C SER A 785 -2.17 -4.37 35.37
N LYS A 786 -0.89 -4.41 35.76
CA LYS A 786 -0.49 -4.56 37.17
C LYS A 786 -0.88 -3.39 38.04
N ARG A 787 -0.77 -2.15 37.55
CA ARG A 787 -1.26 -0.97 38.25
C ARG A 787 -2.77 -1.03 38.51
N THR A 788 -3.53 -1.54 37.53
CA THR A 788 -4.99 -1.65 37.61
C THR A 788 -5.43 -2.72 38.60
N GLU A 789 -4.69 -3.84 38.69
CA GLU A 789 -4.90 -4.86 39.73
C GLU A 789 -4.70 -4.26 41.14
N LYS A 790 -3.61 -3.52 41.34
CA LYS A 790 -3.30 -2.83 42.60
C LYS A 790 -2.31 -1.67 42.35
N PRO A 791 -2.54 -0.46 42.89
CA PRO A 791 -1.58 0.63 42.79
C PRO A 791 -0.19 0.24 43.31
N PHE A 792 0.87 0.79 42.70
CA PHE A 792 2.23 0.56 43.17
C PHE A 792 2.50 1.36 44.44
N THR A 793 3.18 0.75 45.39
CA THR A 793 3.44 1.35 46.72
C THR A 793 4.92 1.61 46.99
N THR A 794 5.80 0.75 46.48
CA THR A 794 7.26 0.85 46.61
C THR A 794 7.94 0.65 45.26
N ARG A 795 9.23 1.00 45.18
CA ARG A 795 10.03 0.78 43.96
C ARG A 795 10.24 -0.71 43.69
N GLU A 796 10.39 -1.49 44.75
CA GLU A 796 10.52 -2.95 44.75
C GLU A 796 9.24 -3.62 44.22
N ASP A 797 8.06 -3.15 44.65
CA ASP A 797 6.74 -3.63 44.19
C ASP A 797 6.58 -3.48 42.66
N VAL A 798 7.07 -2.37 42.08
CA VAL A 798 7.12 -2.20 40.61
C VAL A 798 8.03 -3.25 39.98
N LYS A 799 9.23 -3.43 40.52
CA LYS A 799 10.25 -4.32 39.96
C LYS A 799 9.85 -5.80 40.00
N GLU A 800 9.16 -6.23 41.06
CA GLU A 800 8.74 -7.62 41.23
C GLU A 800 7.51 -7.97 40.39
N ARG A 801 6.55 -7.05 40.26
CA ARG A 801 5.26 -7.35 39.60
C ARG A 801 5.28 -7.11 38.09
N THR A 802 6.16 -6.27 37.60
CA THR A 802 6.21 -5.90 36.18
C THR A 802 7.35 -6.60 35.45
N LYS A 803 7.21 -6.74 34.12
CA LYS A 803 8.25 -7.29 33.24
C LYS A 803 9.33 -6.27 32.86
N ILE A 804 9.53 -5.22 33.65
CA ILE A 804 10.51 -4.18 33.36
C ILE A 804 11.92 -4.73 33.58
N ASN A 805 12.79 -4.60 32.57
CA ASN A 805 14.19 -4.99 32.71
C ASN A 805 14.98 -3.95 33.54
N LYS A 806 16.15 -4.37 34.05
CA LYS A 806 16.99 -3.52 34.91
C LYS A 806 17.34 -2.16 34.29
N THR A 807 17.73 -2.14 33.02
CA THR A 807 18.13 -0.91 32.31
C THR A 807 16.98 0.09 32.21
N VAL A 808 15.77 -0.38 31.88
CA VAL A 808 14.58 0.47 31.78
C VAL A 808 14.13 0.95 33.15
N PHE A 809 14.23 0.11 34.19
CA PHE A 809 13.94 0.50 35.56
C PHE A 809 14.83 1.65 36.03
N GLU A 810 16.14 1.54 35.80
CA GLU A 810 17.11 2.59 36.15
C GLU A 810 16.81 3.90 35.39
N LYS A 811 16.43 3.84 34.11
CA LYS A 811 15.99 5.02 33.34
C LYS A 811 14.75 5.66 33.95
N LEU A 812 13.72 4.87 34.28
CA LEU A 812 12.49 5.37 34.89
C LEU A 812 12.77 6.08 36.23
N GLU A 813 13.68 5.54 37.02
CA GLU A 813 14.12 6.14 38.27
C GLU A 813 14.84 7.48 38.03
N GLN A 814 15.77 7.54 37.07
CA GLN A 814 16.46 8.77 36.68
C GLN A 814 15.50 9.85 36.16
N PHE A 815 14.44 9.43 35.46
CA PHE A 815 13.39 10.33 34.98
C PHE A 815 12.39 10.77 36.06
N GLY A 816 12.55 10.29 37.29
CA GLY A 816 11.69 10.63 38.42
C GLY A 816 10.30 10.00 38.36
N ALA A 817 10.13 8.91 37.61
CA ALA A 817 8.82 8.24 37.46
C ALA A 817 8.29 7.65 38.77
N PHE A 818 9.17 7.41 39.74
CA PHE A 818 8.88 6.83 41.06
C PHE A 818 8.90 7.85 42.21
N LYS A 819 8.84 9.15 41.91
CA LYS A 819 8.94 10.24 42.91
C LYS A 819 7.92 10.12 44.06
N ASP A 820 6.75 9.55 43.81
CA ASP A 820 5.66 9.39 44.77
C ASP A 820 5.64 8.00 45.43
N LEU A 821 6.62 7.14 45.15
CA LEU A 821 6.76 5.81 45.75
C LEU A 821 7.77 5.83 46.90
N ASN A 822 7.45 5.10 47.99
CA ASN A 822 8.36 4.93 49.11
C ASN A 822 9.55 4.03 48.70
N VAL A 823 10.73 4.31 49.25
CA VAL A 823 11.87 3.39 49.23
C VAL A 823 11.72 2.48 50.43
N GLU A 824 11.65 1.17 50.24
CA GLU A 824 11.69 0.25 51.37
C GLU A 824 13.10 0.28 52.00
N ASN A 825 13.22 0.88 53.18
CA ASN A 825 14.40 0.70 54.01
C ASN A 825 14.37 -0.73 54.57
N SER A 826 15.06 -1.65 53.91
CA SER A 826 15.40 -2.95 54.51
C SER A 826 16.45 -2.74 55.60
N VAL A 827 16.05 -2.12 56.73
CA VAL A 827 16.75 -2.29 58.01
C VAL A 827 16.14 -3.53 58.65
N ILE A 828 16.97 -4.57 58.71
CA ILE A 828 16.71 -5.85 59.34
C ILE A 828 16.24 -5.62 60.79
N GLU A 829 14.93 -5.77 61.03
CA GLU A 829 14.34 -5.87 62.36
C GLU A 829 14.46 -7.32 62.89
N ALA A 830 15.68 -7.87 62.81
CA ALA A 830 16.02 -9.14 63.44
C ALA A 830 17.13 -8.90 64.46
N GLY A 831 16.73 -8.47 65.66
CA GLY A 831 17.68 -8.37 66.77
C GLY A 831 17.26 -7.46 67.91
N LEU A 832 16.04 -7.58 68.44
CA LEU A 832 15.75 -7.03 69.77
C LEU A 832 14.54 -7.64 70.49
N PHE A 833 14.20 -8.92 70.27
CA PHE A 833 13.37 -9.69 71.20
C PHE A 833 13.72 -11.18 71.15
N ALA A 834 14.82 -11.55 71.82
CA ALA A 834 15.06 -12.91 72.32
C ALA A 834 15.96 -12.81 73.57
N LEU A 835 15.32 -12.95 74.74
CA LEU A 835 15.93 -13.45 75.98
C LEU A 835 15.59 -14.94 76.07
#